data_AF-A0A7X8UAI0-F1
#
_entry.id   AF-A0A7X8UAI0-F1
#
_cell.length_a   1.000
_cell.length_b   1.000
_cell.length_c   1.000
_cell.angle_alpha   90.00
_cell.angle_beta   90.00
_cell.angle_gamma   90.00
#
_symmetry.space_group_name_H-M   'P 1'
#
loop_
_entity.id
_entity.type
_entity.pdbx_description
1 polymer ?
#
loop_
_entity_poly.entity_id
_entity_poly.type
_entity_poly.pdbx_seq_one_letter_code
_entity_poly.pdbx_strand_id
1 'polypeptide(L)'
;MFQPNQTSFHYIYKFSLCVLALALMLFSLLPAEVGAATGTVTGSVVNVRSSPDGNANIIGTILKDTEVEISGLAGSWYQVKYASLQGYIARELIAPRQQVQIKDGPVNGRSGPGTSYDIVASLGDKIIFTVLGEQNGWYQIQLPDGTPAYVAGWLVTPINEPVLGTQPAATAPSTAVPSQPAPAAANPSVILNGTRLQFEVEPRIENGRTLVPLRAIFEALGASVDWDGTTRTVTARRGAATVVLPIGSTSPTVNGKVWPLDVPAKIVSDRTLAPLRFVGEAFGGKVDWNEQTRVINIACAASEVPAAVLVTGGSINLREAPSTDATIIDVAQVGEKMTVLAEKNSWYQVSRGGRNVWVASWVVDPLTDATAGDGGNSSPNNSSEPAGTPEKIETENPEPIPDSADINRRGDENAAVAKGFIAISTRLASDGYRLVMKTGEAAEPKITASRDGKTVTYTFKNTVLRSNRDEAYFYIGSGKNAKAAISAQTMDDTTWVTIEMPLAYQYTSTVEADGCKQVFTICSQLTAVEEISLKNGNQIIVLRATSAMECQESFSDGKITLNLNKTGQGIAEDSYLFSGLAGRVSINENSENHSLQVKITPGSNLDTWQVNRSVNGLKISVILVNKEVVEKEPTNNEDGSDSKVTIMLDPGHGGRDTGSISKSRTLYEKDVVLSIGLKARDILEKAGYKVIMTRDDDTYVGLSERPAMANKAKADLFVSIHCDSVESTEPHGTTTFYYAPESNQTLYAQEYQRSLLADLLQKAMLAKCGRTDRSVRQNNYAVLRESNMPSALVETAFISNAEEAQLLATTDFQTKAAQAIAEGIQKYIKLML
;
A
#
# COMPACT_ATOMS: atom_id res chain seq x y z
N MET A 1 82.27 14.96 51.52
CA MET A 1 80.80 14.79 51.63
C MET A 1 80.29 14.09 50.37
N PHE A 2 79.25 13.28 50.46
CA PHE A 2 78.78 12.42 49.36
C PHE A 2 77.84 13.14 48.39
N GLN A 3 77.92 12.76 47.12
CA GLN A 3 76.76 12.69 46.22
C GLN A 3 76.37 11.21 46.05
N PRO A 4 75.09 10.92 45.81
CA PRO A 4 74.73 9.86 44.88
C PRO A 4 73.61 10.26 43.90
N ASN A 5 73.30 9.35 42.98
CA ASN A 5 72.51 9.58 41.78
C ASN A 5 71.19 8.78 41.76
N GLN A 6 70.38 9.07 40.73
CA GLN A 6 69.31 8.32 40.06
C GLN A 6 69.16 6.78 40.25
N THR A 7 67.99 6.26 39.83
CA THR A 7 67.59 4.84 39.59
C THR A 7 67.22 3.99 40.83
N SER A 8 66.38 2.94 40.78
CA SER A 8 65.31 2.52 39.83
C SER A 8 64.45 1.36 40.41
N PHE A 9 63.30 1.09 39.76
CA PHE A 9 62.53 -0.18 39.73
C PHE A 9 63.06 -1.40 40.52
N HIS A 10 62.28 -1.89 41.51
CA HIS A 10 61.95 -3.32 41.74
C HIS A 10 60.81 -3.48 42.77
N TYR A 11 60.31 -4.72 42.99
CA TYR A 11 59.35 -5.13 44.04
C TYR A 11 57.86 -4.68 43.96
N ILE A 12 57.15 -5.07 42.89
CA ILE A 12 55.72 -5.45 42.99
C ILE A 12 55.44 -6.81 42.29
N TYR A 13 56.16 -7.16 41.22
CA TYR A 13 56.06 -8.47 40.57
C TYR A 13 56.63 -9.63 41.41
N LYS A 14 55.84 -10.22 42.33
CA LYS A 14 56.12 -11.60 42.82
C LYS A 14 55.00 -12.41 43.53
N PHE A 15 53.73 -11.98 43.57
CA PHE A 15 52.69 -12.69 44.36
C PHE A 15 51.43 -13.18 43.61
N SER A 16 51.37 -13.11 42.27
CA SER A 16 50.17 -13.52 41.51
C SER A 16 50.42 -14.53 40.38
N LEU A 17 51.63 -15.09 40.25
CA LEU A 17 51.97 -16.01 39.14
C LEU A 17 51.69 -17.49 39.43
N CYS A 18 51.53 -17.90 40.69
CA CYS A 18 51.39 -19.33 41.05
C CYS A 18 49.94 -19.84 41.12
N VAL A 19 48.93 -18.97 41.17
CA VAL A 19 47.52 -19.38 41.20
C VAL A 19 46.97 -19.62 39.78
N LEU A 20 47.48 -18.89 38.79
CA LEU A 20 47.00 -18.99 37.40
C LEU A 20 47.51 -20.23 36.66
N ALA A 21 48.62 -20.84 37.13
CA ALA A 21 49.25 -21.99 36.47
C ALA A 21 48.49 -23.31 36.67
N LEU A 22 47.69 -23.45 37.73
CA LEU A 22 46.97 -24.70 38.04
C LEU A 22 45.59 -24.80 37.35
N ALA A 23 45.04 -23.68 36.87
CA ALA A 23 43.79 -23.64 36.12
C ALA A 23 43.96 -23.97 34.62
N LEU A 24 45.20 -24.03 34.12
CA LEU A 24 45.54 -24.19 32.70
C LEU A 24 45.83 -25.65 32.27
N MET A 25 45.56 -26.64 33.14
CA MET A 25 45.84 -28.06 32.86
C MET A 25 44.62 -28.99 32.96
N LEU A 26 43.40 -28.44 33.03
CA LEU A 26 42.17 -29.23 33.13
C LEU A 26 40.96 -28.62 32.39
N PHE A 27 41.21 -28.06 31.20
CA PHE A 27 40.19 -27.93 30.16
C PHE A 27 40.58 -28.82 28.97
N SER A 28 40.36 -30.11 29.14
CA SER A 28 40.45 -31.11 28.07
C SER A 28 39.40 -30.83 27.01
N LEU A 29 39.84 -30.67 25.76
CA LEU A 29 39.09 -30.76 24.50
C LEU A 29 37.59 -31.09 24.67
N LEU A 30 36.76 -30.06 24.88
CA LEU A 30 35.36 -30.16 24.51
C LEU A 30 35.31 -30.03 22.97
N PRO A 31 34.69 -30.99 22.25
CA PRO A 31 34.41 -30.77 20.83
C PRO A 31 33.45 -29.59 20.71
N ALA A 32 33.70 -28.69 19.75
CA ALA A 32 32.72 -27.66 19.42
C ALA A 32 31.44 -28.36 18.92
N GLU A 33 30.29 -28.01 19.50
CA GLU A 33 29.02 -28.59 19.10
C GLU A 33 28.67 -28.10 17.69
N VAL A 34 28.46 -29.05 16.78
CA VAL A 34 28.01 -28.78 15.41
C VAL A 34 26.55 -28.32 15.48
N GLY A 35 26.18 -27.34 14.66
CA GLY A 35 24.78 -26.90 14.54
C GLY A 35 23.88 -28.09 14.22
N ALA A 36 22.95 -28.38 15.13
CA ALA A 36 22.12 -29.58 15.08
C ALA A 36 21.31 -29.68 13.77
N ALA A 37 20.88 -30.90 13.42
CA ALA A 37 19.90 -31.08 12.36
C ALA A 37 18.60 -30.34 12.76
N THR A 38 18.02 -29.59 11.83
CA THR A 38 16.75 -28.90 12.07
C THR A 38 15.71 -29.27 11.01
N GLY A 39 14.44 -28.96 11.27
CA GLY A 39 13.37 -29.10 10.29
C GLY A 39 12.23 -28.13 10.55
N THR A 40 11.43 -27.88 9.52
CA THR A 40 10.27 -26.98 9.57
C THR A 40 8.98 -27.80 9.69
N VAL A 41 8.11 -27.44 10.63
CA VAL A 41 6.83 -28.12 10.86
C VAL A 41 5.84 -27.81 9.73
N THR A 42 5.30 -28.85 9.08
CA THR A 42 4.53 -28.71 7.82
C THR A 42 3.02 -28.66 8.00
N GLY A 43 2.49 -29.19 9.10
CA GLY A 43 1.05 -29.17 9.42
C GLY A 43 0.62 -27.92 10.19
N SER A 44 -0.62 -27.45 9.97
CA SER A 44 -1.19 -26.21 10.54
C SER A 44 -0.95 -26.06 12.05
N VAL A 45 -1.25 -27.13 12.81
CA VAL A 45 -0.89 -27.31 14.22
C VAL A 45 -0.48 -28.77 14.37
N VAL A 46 0.70 -29.03 14.93
CA VAL A 46 1.26 -30.37 15.09
C VAL A 46 1.46 -30.69 16.57
N ASN A 47 1.01 -31.86 16.98
CA ASN A 47 1.08 -32.36 18.35
C ASN A 47 2.46 -32.93 18.66
N VAL A 48 3.12 -32.40 19.69
CA VAL A 48 4.35 -32.98 20.29
C VAL A 48 3.92 -34.04 21.30
N ARG A 49 4.43 -35.27 21.17
CA ARG A 49 4.05 -36.40 22.03
C ARG A 49 5.16 -36.82 22.99
N SER A 50 4.76 -37.42 24.12
CA SER A 50 5.68 -37.93 25.15
C SER A 50 6.55 -39.11 24.70
N SER A 51 6.12 -39.84 23.66
CA SER A 51 6.78 -41.02 23.11
C SER A 51 6.41 -41.18 21.62
N PRO A 52 7.19 -41.96 20.83
CA PRO A 52 6.98 -42.12 19.39
C PRO A 52 5.82 -43.08 19.05
N ASP A 53 4.59 -42.71 19.44
CA ASP A 53 3.34 -43.44 19.22
C ASP A 53 2.20 -42.45 18.95
N GLY A 54 1.35 -42.74 17.95
CA GLY A 54 0.19 -41.92 17.60
C GLY A 54 -0.87 -41.81 18.70
N ASN A 55 -0.81 -42.66 19.72
CA ASN A 55 -1.70 -42.65 20.89
C ASN A 55 -1.05 -42.02 22.13
N ALA A 56 0.25 -41.70 22.10
CA ALA A 56 0.96 -41.14 23.25
C ALA A 56 0.46 -39.74 23.64
N ASN A 57 0.55 -39.41 24.93
CA ASN A 57 0.10 -38.14 25.50
C ASN A 57 0.71 -36.94 24.74
N ILE A 58 -0.15 -35.99 24.40
CA ILE A 58 0.26 -34.72 23.81
C ILE A 58 0.81 -33.84 24.93
N ILE A 59 2.07 -33.46 24.84
CA ILE A 59 2.80 -32.66 25.84
C ILE A 59 3.01 -31.21 25.40
N GLY A 60 2.61 -30.87 24.17
CA GLY A 60 2.63 -29.53 23.63
C GLY A 60 2.17 -29.54 22.16
N THR A 61 2.01 -28.35 21.58
CA THR A 61 1.75 -28.17 20.15
C THR A 61 2.76 -27.19 19.56
N ILE A 62 3.07 -27.39 18.29
CA ILE A 62 3.93 -26.50 17.50
C ILE A 62 3.17 -26.12 16.24
N LEU A 63 3.22 -24.83 15.88
CA LEU A 63 2.52 -24.29 14.72
C LEU A 63 3.28 -24.59 13.43
N LYS A 64 2.57 -24.56 12.30
CA LYS A 64 3.18 -24.60 10.97
C LYS A 64 4.29 -23.55 10.81
N ASP A 65 5.27 -23.89 9.97
CA ASP A 65 6.37 -23.02 9.55
C ASP A 65 7.32 -22.64 10.72
N THR A 66 7.15 -23.28 11.88
CA THR A 66 8.10 -23.25 13.01
C THR A 66 9.30 -24.15 12.73
N GLU A 67 10.51 -23.66 12.98
CA GLU A 67 11.73 -24.47 12.96
C GLU A 67 11.97 -25.18 14.30
N VAL A 68 12.28 -26.48 14.26
CA VAL A 68 12.57 -27.35 15.40
C VAL A 68 13.91 -28.05 15.24
N GLU A 69 14.60 -28.30 16.35
CA GLU A 69 15.80 -29.14 16.42
C GLU A 69 15.38 -30.61 16.34
N ILE A 70 16.03 -31.39 15.48
CA ILE A 70 15.86 -32.84 15.34
C ILE A 70 17.01 -33.52 16.10
N SER A 71 16.70 -34.07 17.27
CA SER A 71 17.70 -34.64 18.19
C SER A 71 17.77 -36.17 18.18
N GLY A 72 16.83 -36.84 17.50
CA GLY A 72 16.77 -38.30 17.45
C GLY A 72 15.80 -38.84 16.39
N LEU A 73 15.91 -40.13 16.10
CA LEU A 73 15.07 -40.86 15.14
C LEU A 73 14.55 -42.15 15.80
N ALA A 74 13.22 -42.34 15.79
CA ALA A 74 12.53 -43.49 16.36
C ALA A 74 11.50 -44.04 15.35
N GLY A 75 11.97 -44.80 14.36
CA GLY A 75 11.13 -45.34 13.30
C GLY A 75 10.50 -44.23 12.45
N SER A 76 9.16 -44.13 12.47
CA SER A 76 8.39 -43.08 11.78
C SER A 76 8.30 -41.75 12.55
N TRP A 77 9.08 -41.57 13.61
CA TRP A 77 9.07 -40.35 14.45
C TRP A 77 10.44 -39.70 14.52
N TYR A 78 10.50 -38.38 14.40
CA TYR A 78 11.63 -37.58 14.87
C TYR A 78 11.44 -37.27 16.35
N GLN A 79 12.50 -37.40 17.14
CA GLN A 79 12.61 -36.74 18.43
C GLN A 79 13.04 -35.29 18.18
N VAL A 80 12.31 -34.35 18.79
CA VAL A 80 12.46 -32.92 18.54
C VAL A 80 12.59 -32.11 19.81
N LYS A 81 13.21 -30.93 19.68
CA LYS A 81 13.39 -29.93 20.73
C LYS A 81 13.03 -28.55 20.21
N TYR A 82 12.19 -27.83 20.96
CA TYR A 82 11.72 -26.48 20.62
C TYR A 82 11.39 -25.70 21.89
N ALA A 83 12.09 -24.58 22.12
CA ALA A 83 12.08 -23.85 23.39
C ALA A 83 12.30 -24.81 24.59
N SER A 84 11.32 -24.94 25.48
CA SER A 84 11.34 -25.88 26.62
C SER A 84 10.72 -27.25 26.32
N LEU A 85 10.07 -27.44 25.17
CA LEU A 85 9.45 -28.70 24.78
C LEU A 85 10.48 -29.66 24.19
N GLN A 86 10.43 -30.91 24.65
CA GLN A 86 11.19 -32.04 24.09
C GLN A 86 10.27 -33.25 23.99
N GLY A 87 10.18 -33.88 22.82
CA GLY A 87 9.23 -34.97 22.57
C GLY A 87 9.31 -35.48 21.14
N TYR A 88 8.23 -36.07 20.64
CA TYR A 88 8.20 -36.76 19.35
C TYR A 88 7.14 -36.20 18.41
N ILE A 89 7.50 -36.09 17.12
CA ILE A 89 6.62 -35.69 16.01
C ILE A 89 6.80 -36.72 14.86
N ALA A 90 5.72 -37.07 14.17
CA ALA A 90 5.76 -38.00 13.04
C ALA A 90 6.54 -37.39 11.84
N ARG A 91 7.37 -38.20 11.16
CA ARG A 91 8.37 -37.69 10.18
C ARG A 91 7.75 -36.91 9.03
N GLU A 92 6.56 -37.29 8.58
CA GLU A 92 5.81 -36.62 7.51
C GLU A 92 5.33 -35.21 7.88
N LEU A 93 5.34 -34.84 9.17
CA LEU A 93 4.95 -33.52 9.66
C LEU A 93 6.13 -32.55 9.83
N ILE A 94 7.35 -32.95 9.43
CA ILE A 94 8.57 -32.13 9.47
C ILE A 94 9.33 -32.25 8.15
N ALA A 95 9.58 -31.12 7.50
CA ALA A 95 10.52 -31.02 6.39
C ALA A 95 11.93 -30.71 6.96
N PRO A 96 12.88 -31.67 7.01
CA PRO A 96 14.23 -31.40 7.50
C PRO A 96 14.95 -30.39 6.59
N ARG A 97 15.80 -29.53 7.15
CA ARG A 97 16.68 -28.67 6.36
C ARG A 97 17.71 -29.52 5.62
N GLN A 98 18.02 -29.11 4.39
CA GLN A 98 19.03 -29.76 3.56
C GLN A 98 20.40 -29.73 4.26
N GLN A 99 21.09 -30.87 4.26
CA GLN A 99 22.48 -30.96 4.68
C GLN A 99 23.38 -31.22 3.47
N VAL A 100 24.63 -30.77 3.53
CA VAL A 100 25.64 -30.95 2.48
C VAL A 100 26.96 -31.42 3.08
N GLN A 101 27.60 -32.39 2.43
CA GLN A 101 28.89 -32.95 2.83
C GLN A 101 30.01 -32.47 1.90
N ILE A 102 31.16 -32.05 2.44
CA ILE A 102 32.37 -31.77 1.64
C ILE A 102 32.82 -33.06 0.93
N LYS A 103 33.00 -33.03 -0.40
CA LYS A 103 33.45 -34.19 -1.19
C LYS A 103 34.88 -34.58 -0.84
N ASP A 104 35.82 -33.72 -1.21
CA ASP A 104 37.26 -33.86 -0.99
C ASP A 104 37.78 -32.51 -0.49
N GLY A 105 38.53 -32.52 0.61
CA GLY A 105 39.04 -31.32 1.29
C GLY A 105 40.56 -31.15 1.17
N PRO A 106 41.11 -29.99 1.58
CA PRO A 106 40.40 -28.88 2.20
C PRO A 106 39.67 -27.95 1.20
N VAL A 107 38.51 -27.46 1.59
CA VAL A 107 37.69 -26.50 0.81
C VAL A 107 37.63 -25.14 1.51
N ASN A 108 37.69 -24.06 0.74
CA ASN A 108 37.60 -22.70 1.27
C ASN A 108 36.14 -22.31 1.58
N GLY A 109 35.82 -22.08 2.85
CA GLY A 109 34.63 -21.34 3.27
C GLY A 109 34.86 -19.84 3.15
N ARG A 110 33.94 -19.09 2.52
CA ARG A 110 34.11 -17.67 2.18
C ARG A 110 33.09 -16.74 2.82
N SER A 111 33.40 -15.45 2.91
CA SER A 111 32.52 -14.40 3.45
C SER A 111 31.29 -14.08 2.58
N GLY A 112 31.25 -14.57 1.34
CA GLY A 112 30.12 -14.37 0.41
C GLY A 112 30.09 -15.42 -0.72
N PRO A 113 28.98 -15.47 -1.49
CA PRO A 113 28.73 -16.48 -2.52
C PRO A 113 29.51 -16.22 -3.83
N GLY A 114 30.82 -16.45 -3.80
CA GLY A 114 31.69 -16.29 -4.97
C GLY A 114 33.17 -16.50 -4.66
N THR A 115 33.98 -16.80 -5.69
CA THR A 115 35.43 -17.02 -5.55
C THR A 115 36.24 -15.76 -5.22
N SER A 116 35.65 -14.58 -5.37
CA SER A 116 36.23 -13.26 -5.08
C SER A 116 36.09 -12.82 -3.62
N TYR A 117 35.21 -13.45 -2.84
CA TYR A 117 35.02 -13.12 -1.41
C TYR A 117 36.11 -13.72 -0.53
N ASP A 118 36.46 -13.05 0.57
CA ASP A 118 37.53 -13.46 1.48
C ASP A 118 37.34 -14.89 2.01
N ILE A 119 38.44 -15.61 2.19
CA ILE A 119 38.44 -16.95 2.78
C ILE A 119 38.41 -16.79 4.30
N VAL A 120 37.32 -17.25 4.94
CA VAL A 120 37.10 -17.17 6.39
C VAL A 120 37.37 -18.48 7.12
N ALA A 121 37.36 -19.62 6.42
CA ALA A 121 37.63 -20.93 7.02
C ALA A 121 38.22 -21.95 6.02
N SER A 122 38.97 -22.92 6.55
CA SER A 122 39.42 -24.13 5.84
C SER A 122 38.61 -25.33 6.31
N LEU A 123 37.80 -25.90 5.41
CA LEU A 123 36.85 -26.97 5.70
C LEU A 123 37.47 -28.31 5.30
N GLY A 124 37.59 -29.25 6.25
CA GLY A 124 38.12 -30.60 6.00
C GLY A 124 37.23 -31.46 5.10
N ASP A 125 37.74 -32.62 4.67
CA ASP A 125 36.95 -33.57 3.89
C ASP A 125 35.82 -34.18 4.72
N LYS A 126 34.73 -34.58 4.06
CA LYS A 126 33.60 -35.32 4.65
C LYS A 126 32.83 -34.62 5.80
N ILE A 127 33.17 -33.38 6.16
CA ILE A 127 32.40 -32.57 7.11
C ILE A 127 31.02 -32.26 6.53
N ILE A 128 29.98 -32.39 7.37
CA ILE A 128 28.58 -32.12 7.05
C ILE A 128 28.15 -30.78 7.64
N PHE A 129 27.42 -29.99 6.85
CA PHE A 129 26.82 -28.73 7.28
C PHE A 129 25.33 -28.68 6.95
N THR A 130 24.52 -28.12 7.86
CA THR A 130 23.14 -27.72 7.56
C THR A 130 23.15 -26.45 6.71
N VAL A 131 22.41 -26.45 5.61
CA VAL A 131 22.30 -25.32 4.68
C VAL A 131 21.34 -24.28 5.26
N LEU A 132 21.81 -23.05 5.43
CA LEU A 132 21.00 -21.89 5.86
C LEU A 132 20.32 -21.18 4.68
N GLY A 133 20.87 -21.32 3.48
CA GLY A 133 20.34 -20.78 2.23
C GLY A 133 21.26 -21.11 1.05
N GLU A 134 20.79 -20.87 -0.17
CA GLU A 134 21.60 -21.00 -1.40
C GLU A 134 21.55 -19.69 -2.19
N GLN A 135 22.70 -19.25 -2.72
CA GLN A 135 22.78 -18.10 -3.60
C GLN A 135 23.86 -18.33 -4.67
N ASN A 136 23.50 -18.14 -5.95
CA ASN A 136 24.42 -18.24 -7.09
C ASN A 136 25.20 -19.57 -7.18
N GLY A 137 24.63 -20.70 -6.73
CA GLY A 137 25.31 -22.00 -6.67
C GLY A 137 26.31 -22.14 -5.52
N TRP A 138 26.22 -21.29 -4.49
CA TRP A 138 26.94 -21.42 -3.21
C TRP A 138 25.94 -21.65 -2.09
N TYR A 139 26.20 -22.65 -1.25
CA TYR A 139 25.43 -22.89 -0.03
C TYR A 139 25.99 -22.05 1.11
N GLN A 140 25.12 -21.33 1.81
CA GLN A 140 25.43 -20.68 3.07
C GLN A 140 25.37 -21.72 4.20
N ILE A 141 26.43 -21.78 5.00
CA ILE A 141 26.63 -22.74 6.09
C ILE A 141 27.01 -22.00 7.38
N GLN A 142 26.78 -22.66 8.51
CA GLN A 142 27.18 -22.18 9.83
C GLN A 142 28.49 -22.84 10.26
N LEU A 143 29.52 -22.05 10.58
CA LEU A 143 30.75 -22.55 11.20
C LEU A 143 30.56 -22.78 12.72
N PRO A 144 31.38 -23.64 13.37
CA PRO A 144 31.20 -24.01 14.78
C PRO A 144 31.37 -22.88 15.81
N ASP A 145 31.89 -21.73 15.39
CA ASP A 145 32.04 -20.51 16.19
C ASP A 145 30.83 -19.55 16.09
N GLY A 146 29.83 -19.89 15.26
CA GLY A 146 28.71 -19.00 14.94
C GLY A 146 28.98 -18.04 13.77
N THR A 147 30.13 -18.13 13.09
CA THR A 147 30.41 -17.35 11.88
C THR A 147 29.69 -17.95 10.66
N PRO A 148 28.89 -17.18 9.90
CA PRO A 148 28.32 -17.65 8.65
C PRO A 148 29.38 -17.67 7.54
N ALA A 149 29.39 -18.71 6.71
CA ALA A 149 30.29 -18.83 5.57
C ALA A 149 29.58 -19.43 4.34
N TYR A 150 30.20 -19.32 3.17
CA TYR A 150 29.69 -19.86 1.92
C TYR A 150 30.63 -20.93 1.36
N VAL A 151 30.06 -22.04 0.90
CA VAL A 151 30.77 -23.14 0.24
C VAL A 151 30.17 -23.41 -1.15
N ALA A 152 31.02 -23.65 -2.15
CA ALA A 152 30.57 -23.81 -3.53
C ALA A 152 29.82 -25.14 -3.73
N GLY A 153 28.65 -25.11 -4.36
CA GLY A 153 27.76 -26.26 -4.50
C GLY A 153 28.37 -27.44 -5.27
N TRP A 154 29.31 -27.19 -6.18
CA TRP A 154 30.03 -28.25 -6.89
C TRP A 154 31.05 -29.00 -6.03
N LEU A 155 31.52 -28.42 -4.91
CA LEU A 155 32.48 -29.04 -3.99
C LEU A 155 31.81 -29.90 -2.90
N VAL A 156 30.49 -29.93 -2.86
CA VAL A 156 29.70 -30.65 -1.85
C VAL A 156 28.70 -31.63 -2.46
N THR A 157 28.25 -32.60 -1.67
CA THR A 157 27.21 -33.57 -2.00
C THR A 157 26.02 -33.39 -1.06
N PRO A 158 24.79 -33.16 -1.55
CA PRO A 158 23.60 -33.13 -0.71
C PRO A 158 23.34 -34.45 0.01
N ILE A 159 22.77 -34.39 1.21
CA ILE A 159 22.37 -35.54 2.01
C ILE A 159 20.84 -35.58 2.10
N ASN A 160 20.25 -36.73 1.80
CA ASN A 160 18.81 -36.90 1.64
C ASN A 160 18.08 -37.35 2.92
N GLU A 161 18.82 -37.75 3.95
CA GLU A 161 18.33 -38.11 5.29
C GLU A 161 19.21 -37.38 6.33
N PRO A 162 18.65 -36.70 7.34
CA PRO A 162 19.42 -35.87 8.26
C PRO A 162 20.35 -36.73 9.12
N VAL A 163 21.64 -36.38 9.15
CA VAL A 163 22.66 -37.09 9.93
C VAL A 163 22.68 -36.54 11.36
N LEU A 164 22.49 -37.44 12.33
CA LEU A 164 22.38 -37.13 13.75
C LEU A 164 23.66 -37.54 14.48
N GLY A 165 24.54 -36.59 14.79
CA GLY A 165 25.78 -36.84 15.54
C GLY A 165 26.86 -35.77 15.34
N THR A 166 27.91 -35.82 16.16
CA THR A 166 29.05 -34.89 16.09
C THR A 166 30.08 -35.31 15.03
N GLN A 167 30.79 -34.33 14.45
CA GLN A 167 31.80 -34.53 13.42
C GLN A 167 33.06 -33.67 13.67
N PRO A 168 34.20 -33.95 12.98
CA PRO A 168 35.42 -33.16 13.12
C PRO A 168 35.24 -31.69 12.74
N ALA A 169 35.83 -30.79 13.53
CA ALA A 169 35.71 -29.34 13.31
C ALA A 169 36.61 -28.83 12.17
N ALA A 170 36.14 -27.79 11.48
CA ALA A 170 36.93 -27.01 10.53
C ALA A 170 38.06 -26.22 11.24
N THR A 171 39.09 -25.80 10.49
CA THR A 171 40.25 -25.07 11.05
C THR A 171 40.45 -23.70 10.39
N ALA A 172 40.94 -22.73 11.17
CA ALA A 172 41.24 -21.39 10.70
C ALA A 172 42.60 -21.33 9.98
N PRO A 173 42.72 -20.58 8.85
CA PRO A 173 43.99 -20.41 8.13
C PRO A 173 44.99 -19.52 8.90
N SER A 174 46.28 -19.58 8.52
CA SER A 174 47.38 -18.88 9.20
C SER A 174 48.40 -18.28 8.23
N THR A 175 49.20 -17.30 8.71
CA THR A 175 50.13 -16.37 8.00
C THR A 175 49.41 -15.32 7.11
N ALA A 176 49.53 -13.99 7.26
CA ALA A 176 50.68 -13.05 7.48
C ALA A 176 51.50 -12.82 6.19
N VAL A 177 51.99 -11.63 5.78
CA VAL A 177 52.31 -10.29 6.38
C VAL A 177 52.08 -9.23 5.26
N PRO A 178 51.51 -8.00 5.44
CA PRO A 178 52.02 -6.90 6.30
C PRO A 178 50.92 -6.02 6.99
N SER A 179 50.88 -4.69 6.77
CA SER A 179 50.12 -3.70 7.57
C SER A 179 49.57 -2.49 6.78
N GLN A 180 48.36 -2.05 7.15
CA GLN A 180 47.87 -0.65 7.07
C GLN A 180 47.04 -0.36 8.35
N PRO A 181 46.56 0.87 8.64
CA PRO A 181 46.09 1.23 9.99
C PRO A 181 44.83 0.47 10.44
N ALA A 182 44.62 0.46 11.76
CA ALA A 182 43.60 -0.35 12.44
C ALA A 182 42.20 -0.27 11.78
N PRO A 183 41.46 -1.40 11.71
CA PRO A 183 40.19 -1.45 11.01
C PRO A 183 39.19 -0.47 11.62
N ALA A 184 38.51 0.31 10.76
CA ALA A 184 37.41 1.17 11.16
C ALA A 184 36.31 0.30 11.80
N ALA A 185 36.15 0.43 13.12
CA ALA A 185 35.40 -0.54 13.90
C ALA A 185 33.91 -0.55 13.51
N ALA A 186 33.36 -1.76 13.32
CA ALA A 186 32.08 -2.02 12.66
C ALA A 186 30.89 -1.20 13.19
N ASN A 187 29.93 -0.89 12.30
CA ASN A 187 28.74 -0.11 12.62
C ASN A 187 27.83 -0.86 13.62
N PRO A 188 27.21 -0.16 14.60
CA PRO A 188 26.26 -0.76 15.52
C PRO A 188 25.05 -1.39 14.83
N SER A 189 24.61 -2.56 15.31
CA SER A 189 23.43 -3.27 14.79
C SER A 189 22.28 -3.22 15.80
N VAL A 190 21.04 -3.06 15.33
CA VAL A 190 19.85 -2.97 16.18
C VAL A 190 18.99 -4.22 16.09
N ILE A 191 18.55 -4.71 17.24
CA ILE A 191 17.56 -5.77 17.43
C ILE A 191 16.39 -5.19 18.20
N LEU A 192 15.18 -5.30 17.68
CA LEU A 192 13.93 -4.89 18.34
C LEU A 192 13.08 -6.12 18.62
N ASN A 193 12.75 -6.36 19.89
CA ASN A 193 11.92 -7.49 20.35
C ASN A 193 12.41 -8.87 19.84
N GLY A 194 13.73 -9.03 19.63
CA GLY A 194 14.35 -10.24 19.07
C GLY A 194 14.61 -10.22 17.56
N THR A 195 13.98 -9.33 16.81
CA THR A 195 14.16 -9.19 15.35
C THR A 195 15.26 -8.19 15.03
N ARG A 196 16.29 -8.58 14.26
CA ARG A 196 17.31 -7.64 13.77
C ARG A 196 16.72 -6.69 12.72
N LEU A 197 16.79 -5.39 12.99
CA LEU A 197 16.39 -4.36 12.04
C LEU A 197 17.49 -4.16 10.98
N GLN A 198 17.08 -3.97 9.74
CA GLN A 198 17.95 -3.55 8.64
C GLN A 198 17.75 -2.06 8.36
N PHE A 199 18.80 -1.39 7.89
CA PHE A 199 18.79 0.06 7.67
C PHE A 199 19.35 0.44 6.30
N GLU A 200 18.66 1.37 5.62
CA GLU A 200 19.15 1.99 4.38
C GLU A 200 20.37 2.90 4.61
N VAL A 201 20.53 3.38 5.85
CA VAL A 201 21.67 4.18 6.31
C VAL A 201 22.12 3.61 7.65
N GLU A 202 23.26 2.93 7.68
CA GLU A 202 23.76 2.26 8.89
C GLU A 202 23.90 3.20 10.09
N PRO A 203 23.60 2.74 11.33
CA PRO A 203 23.91 3.46 12.57
C PRO A 203 25.37 3.89 12.67
N ARG A 204 25.61 5.04 13.31
CA ARG A 204 26.95 5.65 13.41
C ARG A 204 27.24 6.09 14.84
N ILE A 205 28.49 5.99 15.26
CA ILE A 205 28.95 6.52 16.55
C ILE A 205 29.57 7.89 16.31
N GLU A 206 29.08 8.91 17.01
CA GLU A 206 29.58 10.28 16.92
C GLU A 206 29.67 10.90 18.32
N ASN A 207 30.82 11.48 18.67
CA ASN A 207 31.08 12.06 20.00
C ASN A 207 30.73 11.14 21.19
N GLY A 208 30.91 9.82 21.03
CA GLY A 208 30.54 8.83 22.07
C GLY A 208 29.04 8.54 22.20
N ARG A 209 28.22 8.95 21.22
CA ARG A 209 26.80 8.64 21.13
C ARG A 209 26.47 7.91 19.83
N THR A 210 25.75 6.80 19.92
CA THR A 210 25.23 6.11 18.75
C THR A 210 24.01 6.84 18.22
N LEU A 211 24.06 7.26 16.96
CA LEU A 211 22.96 7.81 16.19
C LEU A 211 22.38 6.70 15.30
N VAL A 212 21.06 6.56 15.30
CA VAL A 212 20.31 5.52 14.56
C VAL A 212 19.25 6.13 13.66
N PRO A 213 18.86 5.49 12.54
CA PRO A 213 17.73 5.92 11.72
C PRO A 213 16.43 5.91 12.52
N LEU A 214 15.93 7.10 12.83
CA LEU A 214 14.79 7.28 13.73
C LEU A 214 13.51 6.68 13.15
N ARG A 215 13.27 6.88 11.84
CA ARG A 215 12.05 6.44 11.16
C ARG A 215 11.84 4.92 11.31
N ALA A 216 12.82 4.13 10.89
CA ALA A 216 12.72 2.67 10.88
C ALA A 216 12.50 2.07 12.28
N ILE A 217 13.10 2.64 13.33
CA ILE A 217 12.90 2.16 14.70
C ILE A 217 11.54 2.61 15.26
N PHE A 218 11.11 3.85 15.00
CA PHE A 218 9.79 4.33 15.41
C PHE A 218 8.65 3.57 14.70
N GLU A 219 8.75 3.33 13.39
CA GLU A 219 7.76 2.55 12.63
C GLU A 219 7.73 1.08 13.07
N ALA A 220 8.90 0.46 13.31
CA ALA A 220 8.95 -0.89 13.88
C ALA A 220 8.48 -0.97 15.34
N LEU A 221 8.52 0.15 16.08
CA LEU A 221 7.86 0.31 17.39
C LEU A 221 6.34 0.62 17.28
N GLY A 222 5.77 0.65 16.07
CA GLY A 222 4.35 0.89 15.83
C GLY A 222 3.92 2.37 15.80
N ALA A 223 4.86 3.31 15.67
CA ALA A 223 4.56 4.73 15.58
C ALA A 223 4.45 5.21 14.13
N SER A 224 3.47 6.08 13.85
CA SER A 224 3.46 6.92 12.64
C SER A 224 4.56 7.98 12.72
N VAL A 225 5.16 8.36 11.58
CA VAL A 225 6.28 9.32 11.53
C VAL A 225 6.11 10.31 10.37
N ASP A 226 5.65 11.52 10.69
CA ASP A 226 5.51 12.66 9.78
C ASP A 226 6.83 13.44 9.66
N TRP A 227 7.00 14.14 8.53
CA TRP A 227 8.10 15.08 8.29
C TRP A 227 7.57 16.39 7.72
N ASP A 228 7.73 17.49 8.45
CA ASP A 228 7.56 18.83 7.91
C ASP A 228 8.92 19.37 7.41
N GLY A 229 9.06 19.44 6.08
CA GLY A 229 10.24 20.02 5.43
C GLY A 229 10.38 21.53 5.61
N THR A 230 9.33 22.24 6.01
CA THR A 230 9.30 23.70 6.19
C THR A 230 9.96 24.10 7.50
N THR A 231 9.48 23.56 8.63
CA THR A 231 10.12 23.76 9.95
C THR A 231 11.28 22.81 10.20
N ARG A 232 11.51 21.83 9.31
CA ARG A 232 12.50 20.75 9.45
C ARG A 232 12.25 19.90 10.71
N THR A 233 10.99 19.53 10.93
CA THR A 233 10.53 18.84 12.14
C THR A 233 10.01 17.44 11.82
N VAL A 234 10.53 16.43 12.54
CA VAL A 234 9.89 15.11 12.60
C VAL A 234 8.82 15.13 13.70
N THR A 235 7.62 14.66 13.39
CA THR A 235 6.57 14.40 14.39
C THR A 235 6.20 12.94 14.34
N ALA A 236 6.29 12.21 15.45
CA ALA A 236 5.93 10.80 15.51
C ALA A 236 4.85 10.54 16.56
N ARG A 237 3.91 9.63 16.31
CA ARG A 237 2.78 9.34 17.22
C ARG A 237 2.50 7.84 17.33
N ARG A 238 2.27 7.36 18.56
CA ARG A 238 1.82 6.00 18.87
C ARG A 238 0.80 6.02 20.00
N GLY A 239 -0.46 5.70 19.70
CA GLY A 239 -1.57 5.93 20.62
C GLY A 239 -1.61 7.41 21.07
N ALA A 240 -1.78 7.64 22.37
CA ALA A 240 -1.72 8.99 22.94
C ALA A 240 -0.30 9.62 22.99
N ALA A 241 0.77 8.85 22.74
CA ALA A 241 2.13 9.36 22.83
C ALA A 241 2.54 10.12 21.56
N THR A 242 3.10 11.33 21.71
CA THR A 242 3.55 12.20 20.61
C THR A 242 4.97 12.71 20.86
N VAL A 243 5.84 12.54 19.87
CA VAL A 243 7.22 13.02 19.84
C VAL A 243 7.35 14.13 18.80
N VAL A 244 7.95 15.27 19.16
CA VAL A 244 8.24 16.38 18.23
C VAL A 244 9.74 16.70 18.28
N LEU A 245 10.41 16.59 17.13
CA LEU A 245 11.87 16.67 16.99
C LEU A 245 12.26 17.60 15.82
N PRO A 246 12.54 18.88 16.10
CA PRO A 246 13.17 19.78 15.13
C PRO A 246 14.63 19.37 14.87
N ILE A 247 15.03 19.26 13.61
CA ILE A 247 16.39 18.87 13.22
C ILE A 247 17.39 19.97 13.60
N GLY A 248 18.47 19.59 14.27
CA GLY A 248 19.44 20.50 14.89
C GLY A 248 19.09 20.91 16.33
N SER A 249 17.90 20.58 16.84
CA SER A 249 17.54 20.85 18.24
C SER A 249 18.11 19.80 19.19
N THR A 250 18.62 20.26 20.33
CA THR A 250 18.97 19.45 21.51
C THR A 250 17.81 19.38 22.52
N SER A 251 16.62 19.88 22.17
CA SER A 251 15.43 19.92 23.03
C SER A 251 14.15 19.57 22.25
N PRO A 252 13.99 18.33 21.76
CA PRO A 252 12.68 17.79 21.36
C PRO A 252 11.71 17.72 22.54
N THR A 253 10.44 17.46 22.25
CA THR A 253 9.42 17.13 23.27
C THR A 253 8.86 15.73 23.08
N VAL A 254 8.56 15.07 24.20
CA VAL A 254 7.74 13.86 24.28
C VAL A 254 6.54 14.18 25.15
N ASN A 255 5.33 14.03 24.61
CA ASN A 255 4.06 14.40 25.24
C ASN A 255 4.06 15.86 25.77
N GLY A 256 4.63 16.79 24.98
CA GLY A 256 4.78 18.21 25.34
C GLY A 256 5.88 18.52 26.35
N LYS A 257 6.47 17.53 27.03
CA LYS A 257 7.58 17.70 27.96
C LYS A 257 8.92 17.66 27.22
N VAL A 258 9.80 18.64 27.46
CA VAL A 258 11.14 18.69 26.86
C VAL A 258 11.98 17.48 27.31
N TRP A 259 12.65 16.85 26.36
CA TRP A 259 13.60 15.75 26.56
C TRP A 259 14.98 16.19 26.02
N PRO A 260 15.97 16.47 26.88
CA PRO A 260 17.27 16.96 26.41
C PRO A 260 18.07 15.90 25.66
N LEU A 261 18.82 16.32 24.64
CA LEU A 261 19.75 15.49 23.87
C LEU A 261 21.18 16.04 23.95
N ASP A 262 22.15 15.18 24.27
CA ASP A 262 23.58 15.54 24.26
C ASP A 262 24.10 15.87 22.85
N VAL A 263 23.47 15.27 21.82
CA VAL A 263 23.78 15.43 20.39
C VAL A 263 22.46 15.63 19.65
N PRO A 264 22.29 16.71 18.87
CA PRO A 264 21.03 16.97 18.17
C PRO A 264 20.79 15.95 17.04
N ALA A 265 19.53 15.70 16.72
CA ALA A 265 19.18 14.88 15.55
C ALA A 265 19.54 15.61 14.25
N LYS A 266 20.04 14.86 13.26
CA LYS A 266 20.54 15.38 11.99
C LYS A 266 20.17 14.49 10.81
N ILE A 267 20.26 15.03 9.60
CA ILE A 267 20.02 14.27 8.36
C ILE A 267 21.37 13.78 7.81
N VAL A 268 21.46 12.48 7.51
CA VAL A 268 22.62 11.83 6.86
C VAL A 268 22.07 10.93 5.76
N SER A 269 22.57 11.07 4.52
CA SER A 269 22.08 10.33 3.35
C SER A 269 20.54 10.32 3.24
N ASP A 270 19.94 11.50 3.34
CA ASP A 270 18.49 11.73 3.31
C ASP A 270 17.67 10.86 4.29
N ARG A 271 18.25 10.51 5.44
CA ARG A 271 17.56 9.91 6.61
C ARG A 271 17.85 10.68 7.89
N THR A 272 16.83 10.84 8.75
CA THR A 272 17.00 11.42 10.09
C THR A 272 17.66 10.41 11.03
N LEU A 273 18.87 10.73 11.45
CA LEU A 273 19.61 10.04 12.49
C LEU A 273 19.49 10.81 13.80
N ALA A 274 19.09 10.13 14.88
CA ALA A 274 18.92 10.70 16.21
C ALA A 274 19.56 9.80 17.28
N PRO A 275 19.86 10.31 18.49
CA PRO A 275 20.49 9.52 19.55
C PRO A 275 19.67 8.27 19.90
N LEU A 276 20.31 7.11 19.83
CA LEU A 276 19.72 5.80 20.08
C LEU A 276 18.81 5.76 21.30
N ARG A 277 19.30 6.28 22.44
CA ARG A 277 18.57 6.24 23.70
C ARG A 277 17.21 6.94 23.60
N PHE A 278 17.16 8.11 22.96
CA PHE A 278 15.92 8.82 22.70
C PHE A 278 15.01 8.03 21.74
N VAL A 279 15.56 7.45 20.68
CA VAL A 279 14.78 6.70 19.68
C VAL A 279 14.19 5.39 20.25
N GLY A 280 14.83 4.76 21.23
CA GLY A 280 14.27 3.61 21.94
C GLY A 280 13.33 3.97 23.10
N GLU A 281 13.69 4.96 23.92
CA GLU A 281 12.97 5.29 25.16
C GLU A 281 11.76 6.22 24.95
N ALA A 282 11.69 7.01 23.85
CA ALA A 282 10.60 7.98 23.64
C ALA A 282 9.19 7.35 23.52
N PHE A 283 9.10 6.07 23.16
CA PHE A 283 7.87 5.27 23.20
C PHE A 283 7.93 4.13 24.24
N GLY A 284 8.70 4.31 25.31
CA GLY A 284 8.71 3.40 26.46
C GLY A 284 9.48 2.08 26.27
N GLY A 285 10.24 1.94 25.19
CA GLY A 285 11.16 0.80 25.01
C GLY A 285 12.35 0.90 25.97
N LYS A 286 12.83 -0.24 26.46
CA LYS A 286 14.12 -0.33 27.18
C LYS A 286 15.24 -0.58 26.17
N VAL A 287 16.32 0.17 26.28
CA VAL A 287 17.52 0.00 25.44
C VAL A 287 18.66 -0.58 26.26
N ASP A 288 19.23 -1.68 25.76
CA ASP A 288 20.49 -2.26 26.20
C ASP A 288 21.54 -2.14 25.08
N TRP A 289 22.81 -1.97 25.45
CA TRP A 289 23.93 -1.71 24.54
C TRP A 289 25.13 -2.55 24.95
N ASN A 290 25.47 -3.54 24.11
CA ASN A 290 26.67 -4.32 24.27
C ASN A 290 27.82 -3.65 23.49
N GLU A 291 28.71 -2.97 24.21
CA GLU A 291 29.86 -2.25 23.62
C GLU A 291 30.85 -3.17 22.89
N GLN A 292 30.94 -4.45 23.30
CA GLN A 292 31.89 -5.42 22.76
C GLN A 292 31.41 -6.02 21.43
N THR A 293 30.12 -6.41 21.35
CA THR A 293 29.51 -6.96 20.12
C THR A 293 28.91 -5.88 19.22
N ARG A 294 28.78 -4.64 19.72
CA ARG A 294 28.11 -3.51 19.09
C ARG A 294 26.65 -3.79 18.72
N VAL A 295 26.00 -4.65 19.50
CA VAL A 295 24.57 -4.94 19.39
C VAL A 295 23.78 -4.06 20.34
N ILE A 296 22.70 -3.50 19.81
CA ILE A 296 21.70 -2.69 20.49
C ILE A 296 20.45 -3.56 20.62
N ASN A 297 20.03 -3.86 21.84
CA ASN A 297 18.77 -4.56 22.09
C ASN A 297 17.72 -3.55 22.54
N ILE A 298 16.63 -3.43 21.80
CA ILE A 298 15.45 -2.65 22.18
C ILE A 298 14.35 -3.65 22.56
N ALA A 299 13.91 -3.61 23.81
CA ALA A 299 12.83 -4.44 24.34
C ALA A 299 11.65 -3.55 24.75
N CYS A 300 10.56 -3.62 24.01
CA CYS A 300 9.29 -3.03 24.41
C CYS A 300 8.55 -3.99 25.36
N ALA A 301 7.71 -3.48 26.25
CA ALA A 301 6.65 -4.31 26.83
C ALA A 301 5.74 -4.80 25.69
N ALA A 302 5.20 -6.02 25.81
CA ALA A 302 4.20 -6.51 24.89
C ALA A 302 3.03 -5.52 24.83
N SER A 303 2.59 -5.16 23.61
CA SER A 303 1.42 -4.30 23.44
C SER A 303 0.20 -5.04 23.98
N GLU A 304 -0.51 -4.44 24.93
CA GLU A 304 -1.79 -4.97 25.40
C GLU A 304 -2.79 -4.82 24.24
N VAL A 305 -3.06 -5.92 23.55
CA VAL A 305 -4.10 -5.99 22.54
C VAL A 305 -5.42 -5.63 23.23
N PRO A 306 -6.12 -4.57 22.79
CA PRO A 306 -7.29 -4.06 23.51
C PRO A 306 -8.40 -5.11 23.47
N ALA A 307 -9.01 -5.42 24.62
CA ALA A 307 -10.00 -6.51 24.71
C ALA A 307 -11.19 -6.35 23.74
N ALA A 308 -11.51 -5.11 23.37
CA ALA A 308 -12.45 -4.78 22.31
C ALA A 308 -12.06 -3.48 21.60
N VAL A 309 -12.69 -3.23 20.45
CA VAL A 309 -12.59 -2.00 19.66
C VAL A 309 -13.99 -1.48 19.33
N LEU A 310 -14.10 -0.16 19.09
CA LEU A 310 -15.33 0.53 18.73
C LEU A 310 -15.22 1.14 17.33
N VAL A 311 -16.22 0.93 16.48
CA VAL A 311 -16.32 1.62 15.19
C VAL A 311 -16.82 3.05 15.41
N THR A 312 -15.98 4.05 15.14
CA THR A 312 -16.29 5.47 15.43
C THR A 312 -16.46 6.35 14.19
N GLY A 313 -16.20 5.84 12.98
CA GLY A 313 -16.36 6.60 11.73
C GLY A 313 -16.74 5.75 10.51
N GLY A 314 -17.93 6.00 9.96
CA GLY A 314 -18.41 5.38 8.73
C GLY A 314 -18.68 3.87 8.83
N SER A 315 -18.79 3.22 7.67
CA SER A 315 -18.89 1.77 7.53
C SER A 315 -17.51 1.20 7.19
N ILE A 316 -17.06 0.16 7.89
CA ILE A 316 -15.68 -0.33 7.85
C ILE A 316 -15.60 -1.77 7.31
N ASN A 317 -14.75 -1.98 6.31
CA ASN A 317 -14.52 -3.30 5.72
C ASN A 317 -13.84 -4.26 6.71
N LEU A 318 -14.48 -5.38 7.01
CA LEU A 318 -13.92 -6.53 7.71
C LEU A 318 -13.42 -7.55 6.68
N ARG A 319 -12.22 -8.10 6.86
CA ARG A 319 -11.49 -8.83 5.82
C ARG A 319 -10.99 -10.21 6.20
N GLU A 320 -10.69 -11.02 5.20
CA GLU A 320 -10.18 -12.39 5.36
C GLU A 320 -8.76 -12.45 5.93
N ALA A 321 -7.93 -11.44 5.63
CA ALA A 321 -6.55 -11.32 6.07
C ALA A 321 -6.20 -9.85 6.40
N PRO A 322 -5.12 -9.58 7.16
CA PRO A 322 -4.71 -8.22 7.55
C PRO A 322 -4.01 -7.47 6.40
N SER A 323 -4.78 -7.12 5.36
CA SER A 323 -4.36 -6.35 4.19
C SER A 323 -5.53 -5.59 3.58
N THR A 324 -5.26 -4.42 2.98
CA THR A 324 -6.23 -3.64 2.18
C THR A 324 -6.71 -4.36 0.92
N ASP A 325 -5.99 -5.39 0.51
CA ASP A 325 -6.17 -6.09 -0.77
C ASP A 325 -6.85 -7.45 -0.55
N ALA A 326 -6.98 -7.89 0.71
CA ALA A 326 -7.67 -9.11 1.09
C ALA A 326 -9.19 -8.99 0.92
N THR A 327 -9.85 -10.12 0.62
CA THR A 327 -11.30 -10.26 0.46
C THR A 327 -12.06 -9.55 1.57
N ILE A 328 -13.03 -8.72 1.22
CA ILE A 328 -13.98 -8.14 2.17
C ILE A 328 -15.01 -9.22 2.49
N ILE A 329 -15.08 -9.63 3.75
CA ILE A 329 -15.97 -10.69 4.24
C ILE A 329 -17.27 -10.10 4.78
N ASP A 330 -17.20 -8.91 5.41
CA ASP A 330 -18.35 -8.22 6.00
C ASP A 330 -18.03 -6.71 6.20
N VAL A 331 -18.97 -5.92 6.72
CA VAL A 331 -18.81 -4.48 6.98
C VAL A 331 -19.38 -4.10 8.35
N ALA A 332 -18.54 -3.54 9.23
CA ALA A 332 -18.94 -3.03 10.54
C ALA A 332 -19.49 -1.59 10.48
N GLN A 333 -20.34 -1.20 11.43
CA GLN A 333 -21.06 0.10 11.41
C GLN A 333 -20.76 0.96 12.64
N VAL A 334 -20.95 2.28 12.53
CA VAL A 334 -20.73 3.25 13.63
C VAL A 334 -21.47 2.84 14.90
N GLY A 335 -20.74 2.77 16.02
CA GLY A 335 -21.22 2.33 17.33
C GLY A 335 -21.00 0.85 17.63
N GLU A 336 -20.56 0.04 16.66
CA GLU A 336 -20.35 -1.40 16.87
C GLU A 336 -19.10 -1.68 17.74
N LYS A 337 -19.28 -2.37 18.88
CA LYS A 337 -18.20 -2.89 19.74
C LYS A 337 -17.85 -4.32 19.31
N MET A 338 -16.61 -4.56 18.89
CA MET A 338 -16.11 -5.87 18.45
C MET A 338 -14.99 -6.36 19.38
N THR A 339 -15.08 -7.61 19.85
CA THR A 339 -14.03 -8.25 20.67
C THR A 339 -12.80 -8.57 19.81
N VAL A 340 -11.62 -8.17 20.26
CA VAL A 340 -10.35 -8.49 19.57
C VAL A 340 -9.78 -9.81 20.10
N LEU A 341 -9.23 -10.61 19.17
CA LEU A 341 -8.62 -11.91 19.41
C LEU A 341 -7.09 -11.86 19.27
N ALA A 342 -6.58 -11.01 18.39
CA ALA A 342 -5.15 -10.84 18.09
C ALA A 342 -4.88 -9.51 17.37
N GLU A 343 -3.63 -9.07 17.30
CA GLU A 343 -3.17 -7.97 16.44
C GLU A 343 -2.06 -8.45 15.49
N LYS A 344 -2.08 -7.98 14.24
CA LYS A 344 -1.00 -8.20 13.26
C LYS A 344 -0.96 -7.06 12.23
N ASN A 345 0.22 -6.49 11.98
CA ASN A 345 0.46 -5.48 10.94
C ASN A 345 -0.47 -4.25 10.99
N SER A 346 -0.84 -3.76 12.18
CA SER A 346 -1.88 -2.72 12.37
C SER A 346 -3.29 -3.14 11.94
N TRP A 347 -3.62 -4.42 12.09
CA TRP A 347 -4.99 -4.94 12.02
C TRP A 347 -5.30 -5.74 13.28
N TYR A 348 -6.52 -5.56 13.80
CA TYR A 348 -7.10 -6.38 14.84
C TYR A 348 -7.89 -7.54 14.22
N GLN A 349 -7.64 -8.77 14.66
CA GLN A 349 -8.53 -9.89 14.36
C GLN A 349 -9.70 -9.84 15.33
N VAL A 350 -10.93 -9.84 14.82
CA VAL A 350 -12.17 -9.76 15.59
C VAL A 350 -13.09 -10.94 15.26
N SER A 351 -13.95 -11.31 16.22
CA SER A 351 -14.97 -12.37 16.01
C SER A 351 -16.30 -11.76 15.57
N ARG A 352 -16.89 -12.28 14.49
CA ARG A 352 -18.23 -11.89 14.01
C ARG A 352 -18.94 -13.07 13.35
N GLY A 353 -20.17 -13.35 13.78
CA GLY A 353 -20.96 -14.48 13.27
C GLY A 353 -20.29 -15.86 13.40
N GLY A 354 -19.40 -16.03 14.39
CA GLY A 354 -18.60 -17.26 14.56
C GLY A 354 -17.40 -17.39 13.60
N ARG A 355 -17.05 -16.33 12.85
CA ARG A 355 -15.86 -16.28 11.98
C ARG A 355 -14.86 -15.25 12.50
N ASN A 356 -13.58 -15.54 12.34
CA ASN A 356 -12.50 -14.59 12.64
C ASN A 356 -12.21 -13.76 11.39
N VAL A 357 -12.35 -12.44 11.48
CA VAL A 357 -12.10 -11.48 10.40
C VAL A 357 -11.20 -10.36 10.87
N TRP A 358 -10.62 -9.58 9.97
CA TRP A 358 -9.64 -8.53 10.28
C TRP A 358 -10.21 -7.13 10.04
N VAL A 359 -10.04 -6.25 11.02
CA VAL A 359 -10.34 -4.81 10.93
C VAL A 359 -9.04 -4.02 11.11
N ALA A 360 -8.86 -2.97 10.32
CA ALA A 360 -7.66 -2.13 10.41
C ALA A 360 -7.68 -1.29 11.72
N SER A 361 -6.56 -1.22 12.44
CA SER A 361 -6.52 -0.54 13.76
C SER A 361 -6.62 0.99 13.65
N TRP A 362 -6.40 1.57 12.47
CA TRP A 362 -6.48 3.01 12.22
C TRP A 362 -7.89 3.51 11.85
N VAL A 363 -8.92 2.66 11.93
CA VAL A 363 -10.32 3.04 11.69
C VAL A 363 -11.26 2.65 12.84
N VAL A 364 -10.77 1.99 13.88
CA VAL A 364 -11.54 1.62 15.09
C VAL A 364 -10.80 2.05 16.35
N ASP A 365 -11.51 2.61 17.33
CA ASP A 365 -10.92 3.08 18.57
C ASP A 365 -10.80 1.94 19.60
N PRO A 366 -9.64 1.77 20.25
CA PRO A 366 -9.43 0.70 21.23
C PRO A 366 -10.16 0.98 22.55
N LEU A 367 -10.85 -0.04 23.08
CA LEU A 367 -11.57 0.03 24.35
C LEU A 367 -10.77 -0.64 25.47
N THR A 368 -10.19 0.20 26.33
CA THR A 368 -9.49 -0.22 27.56
C THR A 368 -10.44 -0.08 28.76
N ASP A 369 -11.17 -1.14 29.08
CA ASP A 369 -12.23 -1.11 30.10
C ASP A 369 -11.68 -1.02 31.55
N ALA A 370 -11.83 0.14 32.19
CA ALA A 370 -11.69 0.29 33.65
C ALA A 370 -12.44 1.52 34.22
N THR A 371 -13.74 1.38 34.50
CA THR A 371 -14.35 1.67 35.83
C THR A 371 -15.83 1.30 35.84
N ALA A 372 -16.29 0.66 36.92
CA ALA A 372 -17.72 0.48 37.22
C ALA A 372 -18.22 1.61 38.15
N GLY A 373 -19.52 1.93 38.13
CA GLY A 373 -20.04 3.18 38.73
C GLY A 373 -21.49 3.21 39.24
N ASP A 374 -22.10 2.05 39.52
CA ASP A 374 -23.41 1.87 40.21
C ASP A 374 -24.69 2.42 39.52
N GLY A 375 -25.85 1.91 39.96
CA GLY A 375 -27.19 2.15 39.40
C GLY A 375 -28.10 0.92 39.47
N GLY A 376 -28.04 0.15 40.57
CA GLY A 376 -28.42 -1.28 40.54
C GLY A 376 -29.90 -1.68 40.68
N ASN A 377 -30.07 -3.00 40.50
CA ASN A 377 -31.03 -3.90 41.15
C ASN A 377 -32.51 -3.98 40.66
N SER A 378 -32.84 -5.03 39.88
CA SER A 378 -33.62 -6.17 40.42
C SER A 378 -33.59 -7.41 39.51
N SER A 379 -33.39 -8.58 40.12
CA SER A 379 -33.57 -9.94 39.54
C SER A 379 -34.56 -10.68 40.47
N PRO A 380 -35.24 -11.78 40.07
CA PRO A 380 -34.60 -13.10 40.14
C PRO A 380 -35.12 -14.23 39.20
N ASN A 381 -34.20 -15.06 38.68
CA ASN A 381 -34.25 -16.55 38.59
C ASN A 381 -35.43 -17.27 37.85
N ASN A 382 -35.37 -18.57 37.47
CA ASN A 382 -34.44 -19.64 37.86
C ASN A 382 -34.26 -20.78 36.81
N SER A 383 -33.07 -21.41 36.88
CA SER A 383 -32.76 -22.86 36.76
C SER A 383 -33.26 -23.80 35.61
N SER A 384 -32.25 -24.36 34.92
CA SER A 384 -31.95 -25.81 34.73
C SER A 384 -32.72 -26.73 33.76
N GLU A 385 -31.93 -27.24 32.81
CA GLU A 385 -31.95 -28.54 32.09
C GLU A 385 -31.82 -29.79 33.01
N PRO A 386 -31.82 -31.07 32.52
CA PRO A 386 -32.06 -31.59 31.14
C PRO A 386 -32.93 -32.88 31.03
N ALA A 387 -33.00 -33.41 29.79
CA ALA A 387 -33.05 -34.83 29.38
C ALA A 387 -34.41 -35.48 28.98
N GLY A 388 -34.44 -36.07 27.77
CA GLY A 388 -35.50 -36.99 27.31
C GLY A 388 -35.82 -36.98 25.80
N THR A 389 -35.05 -37.68 24.96
CA THR A 389 -35.43 -38.04 23.57
C THR A 389 -36.28 -39.33 23.57
N PRO A 390 -37.30 -39.50 22.68
CA PRO A 390 -37.01 -40.08 21.36
C PRO A 390 -37.91 -39.64 20.16
N GLU A 391 -37.47 -40.08 18.97
CA GLU A 391 -38.24 -40.40 17.74
C GLU A 391 -39.14 -39.36 17.03
N LYS A 392 -38.49 -38.63 16.10
CA LYS A 392 -38.84 -38.46 14.68
C LYS A 392 -40.26 -38.87 14.21
N ILE A 393 -41.04 -37.88 13.77
CA ILE A 393 -42.01 -38.00 12.67
C ILE A 393 -41.70 -36.91 11.64
N GLU A 394 -41.78 -37.25 10.35
CA GLU A 394 -41.46 -36.35 9.25
C GLU A 394 -42.67 -35.50 8.84
N THR A 395 -42.48 -34.19 8.74
CA THR A 395 -43.38 -33.28 8.00
C THR A 395 -42.52 -32.30 7.21
N GLU A 396 -42.98 -31.92 6.02
CA GLU A 396 -42.21 -31.12 5.07
C GLU A 396 -42.06 -29.68 5.56
N ASN A 397 -40.81 -29.23 5.75
CA ASN A 397 -40.52 -27.84 6.06
C ASN A 397 -40.29 -27.08 4.73
N PRO A 398 -41.05 -26.01 4.42
CA PRO A 398 -40.76 -25.19 3.24
C PRO A 398 -39.38 -24.54 3.35
N GLU A 399 -38.78 -24.21 2.21
CA GLU A 399 -37.44 -23.62 2.16
C GLU A 399 -37.36 -22.33 3.01
N PRO A 400 -36.26 -22.12 3.75
CA PRO A 400 -36.09 -20.90 4.52
C PRO A 400 -35.97 -19.71 3.58
N ILE A 401 -37.00 -18.85 3.54
CA ILE A 401 -37.00 -17.60 2.79
C ILE A 401 -35.77 -16.79 3.22
N PRO A 402 -34.87 -16.39 2.31
CA PRO A 402 -33.63 -15.73 2.68
C PRO A 402 -33.91 -14.40 3.39
N ASP A 403 -33.24 -14.23 4.53
CA ASP A 403 -33.41 -13.10 5.41
C ASP A 403 -32.54 -11.92 4.97
N SER A 404 -33.12 -11.06 4.13
CA SER A 404 -32.68 -9.67 3.98
C SER A 404 -33.72 -8.83 3.24
N ALA A 405 -34.25 -7.81 3.90
CA ALA A 405 -34.61 -6.55 3.26
C ALA A 405 -34.33 -5.43 4.27
N ASP A 406 -33.21 -4.77 4.05
CA ASP A 406 -32.67 -3.68 4.85
C ASP A 406 -32.17 -2.68 3.80
N ILE A 407 -32.70 -1.44 3.77
CA ILE A 407 -32.32 -0.45 2.74
C ILE A 407 -30.80 -0.20 2.72
N ASN A 408 -30.13 -0.51 3.83
CA ASN A 408 -28.70 -0.32 4.02
C ASN A 408 -27.84 -1.35 3.26
N ARG A 409 -28.42 -2.41 2.66
CA ARG A 409 -27.71 -3.20 1.65
C ARG A 409 -27.60 -2.38 0.36
N ARG A 410 -26.37 -2.17 -0.11
CA ARG A 410 -26.05 -2.03 -1.54
C ARG A 410 -26.31 -3.37 -2.25
N GLY A 411 -27.59 -3.77 -2.30
CA GLY A 411 -28.04 -5.08 -2.73
C GLY A 411 -28.32 -5.15 -4.23
N ASP A 412 -28.39 -6.37 -4.74
CA ASP A 412 -28.76 -6.65 -6.12
C ASP A 412 -30.19 -6.16 -6.41
N GLU A 413 -30.33 -5.21 -7.34
CA GLU A 413 -31.61 -4.70 -7.84
C GLU A 413 -32.47 -5.78 -8.52
N ASN A 414 -31.87 -6.92 -8.88
CA ASN A 414 -32.52 -8.03 -9.56
C ASN A 414 -33.01 -9.12 -8.59
N ALA A 415 -32.67 -9.01 -7.29
CA ALA A 415 -33.12 -9.95 -6.26
C ALA A 415 -34.64 -10.19 -6.30
N ALA A 416 -35.05 -11.43 -5.98
CA ALA A 416 -36.46 -11.81 -5.97
C ALA A 416 -37.18 -11.17 -4.75
N VAL A 417 -38.37 -10.62 -4.99
CA VAL A 417 -39.24 -10.03 -3.97
C VAL A 417 -40.49 -10.91 -3.86
N ALA A 418 -40.94 -11.19 -2.64
CA ALA A 418 -42.12 -12.01 -2.41
C ALA A 418 -43.42 -11.23 -2.72
N LYS A 419 -44.45 -11.92 -3.21
CA LYS A 419 -45.78 -11.33 -3.48
C LYS A 419 -46.30 -10.58 -2.25
N GLY A 420 -46.84 -9.38 -2.45
CA GLY A 420 -47.29 -8.50 -1.37
C GLY A 420 -46.18 -7.75 -0.62
N PHE A 421 -44.90 -7.94 -0.97
CA PHE A 421 -43.78 -7.17 -0.41
C PHE A 421 -43.19 -6.19 -1.41
N ILE A 422 -42.52 -5.15 -0.89
CA ILE A 422 -41.66 -4.23 -1.62
C ILE A 422 -40.25 -4.21 -1.03
N ALA A 423 -39.24 -4.19 -1.89
CA ALA A 423 -37.83 -4.01 -1.57
C ALA A 423 -37.32 -2.70 -2.19
N ILE A 424 -36.40 -2.04 -1.49
CA ILE A 424 -35.89 -0.71 -1.86
C ILE A 424 -34.36 -0.75 -1.84
N SER A 425 -33.72 -0.29 -2.92
CA SER A 425 -32.26 -0.20 -2.99
C SER A 425 -31.79 1.04 -3.74
N THR A 426 -30.53 1.44 -3.53
CA THR A 426 -29.93 2.63 -4.17
C THR A 426 -28.57 2.31 -4.79
N ARG A 427 -28.25 2.98 -5.90
CA ARG A 427 -26.90 3.00 -6.49
C ARG A 427 -26.61 4.28 -7.25
N LEU A 428 -25.33 4.62 -7.36
CA LEU A 428 -24.83 5.51 -8.41
C LEU A 428 -24.75 4.73 -9.72
N ALA A 429 -25.33 5.27 -10.79
CA ALA A 429 -25.22 4.79 -12.16
C ALA A 429 -24.49 5.84 -13.03
N SER A 430 -24.20 5.50 -14.28
CA SER A 430 -23.58 6.43 -15.23
C SER A 430 -24.42 7.67 -15.52
N ASP A 431 -25.74 7.59 -15.31
CA ASP A 431 -26.71 8.63 -15.63
C ASP A 431 -27.42 9.26 -14.42
N GLY A 432 -26.88 9.06 -13.21
CA GLY A 432 -27.41 9.66 -11.99
C GLY A 432 -27.48 8.70 -10.82
N TYR A 433 -28.09 9.17 -9.74
CA TYR A 433 -28.38 8.32 -8.57
C TYR A 433 -29.74 7.66 -8.76
N ARG A 434 -29.73 6.33 -8.83
CA ARG A 434 -30.92 5.50 -9.01
C ARG A 434 -31.40 4.95 -7.66
N LEU A 435 -32.67 5.21 -7.38
CA LEU A 435 -33.49 4.48 -6.42
C LEU A 435 -34.29 3.42 -7.19
N VAL A 436 -34.22 2.18 -6.74
CA VAL A 436 -35.01 1.06 -7.26
C VAL A 436 -36.02 0.65 -6.19
N MET A 437 -37.30 0.61 -6.57
CA MET A 437 -38.41 0.15 -5.76
C MET A 437 -39.02 -1.07 -6.47
N LYS A 438 -38.80 -2.27 -5.94
CA LYS A 438 -39.19 -3.53 -6.57
C LYS A 438 -40.23 -4.25 -5.73
N THR A 439 -41.38 -4.56 -6.33
CA THR A 439 -42.46 -5.35 -5.73
C THR A 439 -42.39 -6.81 -6.17
N GLY A 440 -43.00 -7.71 -5.40
CA GLY A 440 -43.08 -9.13 -5.77
C GLY A 440 -44.15 -9.49 -6.82
N GLU A 441 -44.91 -8.50 -7.26
CA GLU A 441 -45.83 -8.58 -8.40
C GLU A 441 -46.05 -7.17 -8.99
N ALA A 442 -46.66 -7.09 -10.17
CA ALA A 442 -46.86 -5.83 -10.89
C ALA A 442 -47.71 -4.84 -10.06
N ALA A 443 -47.20 -3.62 -9.85
CA ALA A 443 -47.84 -2.62 -9.01
C ALA A 443 -47.65 -1.21 -9.57
N GLU A 444 -48.74 -0.51 -9.88
CA GLU A 444 -48.73 0.89 -10.30
C GLU A 444 -48.81 1.82 -9.07
N PRO A 445 -47.72 2.50 -8.66
CA PRO A 445 -47.77 3.42 -7.54
C PRO A 445 -48.48 4.72 -7.90
N LYS A 446 -49.26 5.27 -6.96
CA LYS A 446 -49.66 6.67 -7.06
C LYS A 446 -48.45 7.54 -6.74
N ILE A 447 -47.96 8.29 -7.73
CA ILE A 447 -46.87 9.25 -7.60
C ILE A 447 -47.43 10.64 -7.27
N THR A 448 -46.81 11.35 -6.33
CA THR A 448 -47.09 12.76 -6.02
C THR A 448 -45.80 13.52 -5.75
N ALA A 449 -45.70 14.77 -6.19
CA ALA A 449 -44.59 15.68 -5.90
C ALA A 449 -45.05 16.90 -5.09
N SER A 450 -44.16 17.47 -4.28
CA SER A 450 -44.40 18.71 -3.55
C SER A 450 -44.42 19.93 -4.49
N ARG A 451 -45.05 21.02 -4.04
CA ARG A 451 -45.20 22.25 -4.84
C ARG A 451 -43.85 22.95 -5.13
N ASP A 452 -42.84 22.70 -4.33
CA ASP A 452 -41.47 23.19 -4.50
C ASP A 452 -40.55 22.19 -5.22
N GLY A 453 -41.06 21.06 -5.69
CA GLY A 453 -40.31 20.04 -6.44
C GLY A 453 -39.28 19.24 -5.64
N LYS A 454 -39.20 19.43 -4.31
CA LYS A 454 -38.19 18.81 -3.45
C LYS A 454 -38.55 17.43 -2.94
N THR A 455 -39.83 17.13 -2.75
CA THR A 455 -40.29 15.87 -2.19
C THR A 455 -41.09 15.10 -3.24
N VAL A 456 -40.75 13.84 -3.46
CA VAL A 456 -41.50 12.92 -4.33
C VAL A 456 -41.91 11.70 -3.52
N THR A 457 -43.21 11.41 -3.46
CA THR A 457 -43.77 10.27 -2.74
C THR A 457 -44.44 9.30 -3.70
N TYR A 458 -44.04 8.03 -3.61
CA TYR A 458 -44.68 6.88 -4.25
C TYR A 458 -45.56 6.18 -3.22
N THR A 459 -46.83 5.98 -3.53
CA THR A 459 -47.77 5.22 -2.69
C THR A 459 -48.12 3.91 -3.40
N PHE A 460 -47.59 2.79 -2.88
CA PHE A 460 -47.90 1.44 -3.34
C PHE A 460 -48.97 0.84 -2.42
N LYS A 461 -50.00 0.21 -3.00
CA LYS A 461 -51.08 -0.49 -2.27
C LYS A 461 -50.90 -1.99 -2.34
N ASN A 462 -51.43 -2.70 -1.34
CA ASN A 462 -51.30 -4.16 -1.18
C ASN A 462 -49.82 -4.59 -1.09
N THR A 463 -48.97 -3.73 -0.53
CA THR A 463 -47.51 -3.90 -0.46
C THR A 463 -47.00 -3.47 0.90
N VAL A 464 -46.26 -4.35 1.56
CA VAL A 464 -45.60 -4.08 2.84
C VAL A 464 -44.07 -4.15 2.71
N LEU A 465 -43.37 -3.34 3.50
CA LEU A 465 -41.95 -3.54 3.78
C LEU A 465 -41.77 -4.81 4.65
N ARG A 466 -40.56 -5.35 4.74
CA ARG A 466 -40.28 -6.43 5.74
C ARG A 466 -40.14 -5.88 7.17
N SER A 467 -39.84 -4.59 7.29
CA SER A 467 -39.73 -3.77 8.51
C SER A 467 -40.78 -2.66 8.47
N ASN A 468 -41.53 -2.44 9.56
CA ASN A 468 -42.68 -1.50 9.53
C ASN A 468 -42.29 -0.03 9.27
N ARG A 469 -41.03 0.33 9.48
CA ARG A 469 -40.41 1.61 9.09
C ARG A 469 -38.97 1.33 8.67
N ASP A 470 -38.54 2.03 7.63
CA ASP A 470 -37.21 1.94 7.03
C ASP A 470 -36.76 3.38 6.67
N GLU A 471 -35.60 3.84 7.16
CA GLU A 471 -35.02 5.16 6.81
C GLU A 471 -33.58 5.04 6.31
N ALA A 472 -33.24 5.70 5.20
CA ALA A 472 -31.89 5.75 4.65
C ALA A 472 -31.51 7.14 4.12
N TYR A 473 -30.21 7.41 4.12
CA TYR A 473 -29.63 8.69 3.69
C TYR A 473 -28.49 8.45 2.71
N PHE A 474 -28.46 9.21 1.62
CA PHE A 474 -27.42 9.08 0.59
C PHE A 474 -26.92 10.44 0.12
N TYR A 475 -25.64 10.48 -0.24
CA TYR A 475 -24.99 11.69 -0.73
C TYR A 475 -24.98 11.68 -2.26
N ILE A 476 -25.62 12.67 -2.84
CA ILE A 476 -25.70 12.97 -4.27
C ILE A 476 -24.65 14.02 -4.64
N GLY A 477 -23.39 13.75 -4.32
CA GLY A 477 -22.26 14.67 -4.48
C GLY A 477 -21.64 15.13 -3.16
N SER A 478 -20.87 16.21 -3.19
CA SER A 478 -20.14 16.77 -2.04
C SER A 478 -20.65 18.16 -1.63
N GLY A 479 -20.62 18.45 -0.32
CA GLY A 479 -21.03 19.73 0.26
C GLY A 479 -22.36 19.69 1.03
N LYS A 480 -22.71 20.81 1.68
CA LYS A 480 -23.87 20.88 2.61
C LYS A 480 -25.23 20.63 1.94
N ASN A 481 -25.34 20.87 0.65
CA ASN A 481 -26.58 20.71 -0.13
C ASN A 481 -26.62 19.37 -0.90
N ALA A 482 -25.75 18.41 -0.59
CA ALA A 482 -25.63 17.14 -1.33
C ALA A 482 -26.25 15.92 -0.63
N LYS A 483 -26.99 16.10 0.48
CA LYS A 483 -27.67 15.00 1.18
C LYS A 483 -29.11 14.88 0.68
N ALA A 484 -29.46 13.74 0.09
CA ALA A 484 -30.84 13.32 -0.14
C ALA A 484 -31.26 12.27 0.90
N ALA A 485 -32.55 12.20 1.20
CA ALA A 485 -33.13 11.22 2.12
C ALA A 485 -34.16 10.35 1.40
N ILE A 486 -34.24 9.08 1.80
CA ILE A 486 -35.34 8.17 1.45
C ILE A 486 -35.91 7.64 2.75
N SER A 487 -37.20 7.87 2.97
CA SER A 487 -37.97 7.26 4.04
C SER A 487 -39.03 6.35 3.45
N ALA A 488 -39.16 5.15 4.01
CA ALA A 488 -40.16 4.17 3.66
C ALA A 488 -40.95 3.78 4.92
N GLN A 489 -42.27 3.79 4.81
CA GLN A 489 -43.14 3.40 5.91
C GLN A 489 -44.32 2.60 5.39
N THR A 490 -44.71 1.56 6.12
CA THR A 490 -45.92 0.79 5.87
C THR A 490 -46.95 1.12 6.95
N MET A 491 -48.20 1.33 6.55
CA MET A 491 -49.34 1.36 7.45
C MET A 491 -50.48 0.59 6.79
N ASP A 492 -51.10 -0.31 7.55
CA ASP A 492 -52.06 -1.30 7.06
C ASP A 492 -51.50 -2.11 5.87
N ASP A 493 -52.08 -1.96 4.68
CA ASP A 493 -51.68 -2.65 3.44
C ASP A 493 -50.85 -1.79 2.48
N THR A 494 -50.55 -0.55 2.87
CA THR A 494 -50.04 0.49 1.97
C THR A 494 -48.64 0.92 2.41
N THR A 495 -47.74 1.06 1.44
CA THR A 495 -46.37 1.56 1.66
C THR A 495 -46.15 2.88 0.94
N TRP A 496 -45.62 3.85 1.67
CA TRP A 496 -45.17 5.13 1.14
C TRP A 496 -43.64 5.13 1.08
N VAL A 497 -43.09 5.39 -0.10
CA VAL A 497 -41.66 5.66 -0.30
C VAL A 497 -41.52 7.14 -0.65
N THR A 498 -40.91 7.90 0.24
CA THR A 498 -40.72 9.36 0.09
C THR A 498 -39.25 9.67 -0.13
N ILE A 499 -38.96 10.40 -1.20
CA ILE A 499 -37.65 10.92 -1.53
C ILE A 499 -37.64 12.41 -1.23
N GLU A 500 -36.73 12.85 -0.37
CA GLU A 500 -36.49 14.27 -0.08
C GLU A 500 -35.16 14.72 -0.69
N MET A 501 -35.25 15.69 -1.61
CA MET A 501 -34.13 16.30 -2.30
C MET A 501 -33.86 17.70 -1.70
N PRO A 502 -32.59 18.08 -1.48
CA PRO A 502 -32.26 19.38 -0.88
C PRO A 502 -32.60 20.56 -1.81
N LEU A 503 -32.67 20.31 -3.12
CA LEU A 503 -33.11 21.23 -4.17
C LEU A 503 -34.09 20.50 -5.11
N ALA A 504 -34.80 21.27 -5.95
CA ALA A 504 -35.74 20.75 -6.95
C ALA A 504 -34.99 20.17 -8.16
N TYR A 505 -34.26 19.07 -7.96
CA TYR A 505 -33.44 18.45 -9.00
C TYR A 505 -34.29 17.75 -10.06
N GLN A 506 -33.82 17.80 -11.31
CA GLN A 506 -34.41 17.02 -12.40
C GLN A 506 -34.28 15.51 -12.14
N TYR A 507 -35.35 14.76 -12.39
CA TYR A 507 -35.39 13.32 -12.20
C TYR A 507 -36.19 12.63 -13.30
N THR A 508 -35.84 11.38 -13.62
CA THR A 508 -36.70 10.47 -14.39
C THR A 508 -37.39 9.48 -13.46
N SER A 509 -38.57 9.00 -13.87
CA SER A 509 -39.21 7.84 -13.27
C SER A 509 -39.69 6.90 -14.37
N THR A 510 -39.32 5.62 -14.26
CA THR A 510 -39.58 4.59 -15.27
C THR A 510 -39.99 3.28 -14.60
N VAL A 511 -40.91 2.55 -15.21
CA VAL A 511 -41.26 1.17 -14.81
C VAL A 511 -40.61 0.18 -15.80
N GLU A 512 -40.10 -0.95 -15.32
CA GLU A 512 -39.71 -2.06 -16.21
C GLU A 512 -40.95 -2.78 -16.78
N ALA A 513 -40.77 -3.51 -17.89
CA ALA A 513 -41.86 -4.06 -18.69
C ALA A 513 -42.69 -5.16 -17.99
N ASP A 514 -42.25 -5.65 -16.83
CA ASP A 514 -43.00 -6.58 -15.98
C ASP A 514 -43.95 -5.89 -14.97
N GLY A 515 -43.85 -4.56 -14.84
CA GLY A 515 -44.59 -3.77 -13.85
C GLY A 515 -44.12 -3.94 -12.40
N CYS A 516 -43.09 -4.75 -12.13
CA CYS A 516 -42.63 -5.10 -10.78
C CYS A 516 -41.52 -4.18 -10.26
N LYS A 517 -40.92 -3.35 -11.10
CA LYS A 517 -39.75 -2.53 -10.74
C LYS A 517 -39.90 -1.08 -11.20
N GLN A 518 -40.14 -0.19 -10.25
CA GLN A 518 -40.10 1.25 -10.46
C GLN A 518 -38.67 1.76 -10.19
N VAL A 519 -38.13 2.54 -11.12
CA VAL A 519 -36.81 3.18 -11.00
C VAL A 519 -36.98 4.69 -11.02
N PHE A 520 -36.49 5.36 -9.99
CA PHE A 520 -36.41 6.83 -9.90
C PHE A 520 -34.94 7.23 -10.00
N THR A 521 -34.59 8.07 -10.98
CA THR A 521 -33.20 8.50 -11.20
C THR A 521 -33.09 10.01 -11.01
N ILE A 522 -32.36 10.45 -9.98
CA ILE A 522 -31.94 11.85 -9.87
C ILE A 522 -30.82 12.06 -10.90
N CYS A 523 -31.08 12.89 -11.91
CA CYS A 523 -30.12 13.21 -12.96
C CYS A 523 -28.85 13.87 -12.39
N SER A 524 -27.75 13.84 -13.14
CA SER A 524 -26.52 14.56 -12.74
C SER A 524 -26.83 16.05 -12.55
N GLN A 525 -26.13 16.74 -11.66
CA GLN A 525 -26.39 18.15 -11.34
C GLN A 525 -25.05 18.90 -11.33
N LEU A 526 -24.96 20.07 -11.96
CA LEU A 526 -23.74 20.88 -11.83
C LEU A 526 -23.57 21.39 -10.38
N THR A 527 -22.38 21.18 -9.85
CA THR A 527 -21.96 21.60 -8.51
C THR A 527 -21.00 22.79 -8.52
N ALA A 528 -20.30 23.02 -9.63
CA ALA A 528 -19.49 24.22 -9.84
C ALA A 528 -19.26 24.50 -11.34
N VAL A 529 -19.07 25.78 -11.66
CA VAL A 529 -18.43 26.25 -12.88
C VAL A 529 -17.32 27.20 -12.44
N GLU A 530 -16.08 26.80 -12.68
CA GLU A 530 -14.87 27.48 -12.19
C GLU A 530 -14.01 27.93 -13.37
N GLU A 531 -13.25 29.00 -13.19
CA GLU A 531 -12.19 29.43 -14.11
C GLU A 531 -10.83 29.22 -13.44
N ILE A 532 -9.85 28.76 -14.23
CA ILE A 532 -8.46 28.61 -13.80
C ILE A 532 -7.56 29.29 -14.84
N SER A 533 -6.99 30.44 -14.47
CA SER A 533 -5.98 31.13 -15.26
C SER A 533 -4.62 30.47 -15.11
N LEU A 534 -3.93 30.21 -16.23
CA LEU A 534 -2.60 29.59 -16.28
C LEU A 534 -1.50 30.64 -16.49
N LYS A 535 -0.26 30.29 -16.11
CA LYS A 535 0.89 31.21 -16.17
C LYS A 535 1.22 31.68 -17.59
N ASN A 536 1.04 30.81 -18.58
CA ASN A 536 1.20 31.13 -19.99
C ASN A 536 0.07 32.02 -20.57
N GLY A 537 -0.99 32.30 -19.81
CA GLY A 537 -2.14 33.09 -20.26
C GLY A 537 -3.22 32.28 -20.99
N ASN A 538 -3.12 30.94 -21.02
CA ASN A 538 -4.26 30.07 -21.28
C ASN A 538 -5.24 30.12 -20.09
N GLN A 539 -6.50 29.74 -20.31
CA GLN A 539 -7.51 29.62 -19.26
C GLN A 539 -8.26 28.29 -19.36
N ILE A 540 -8.87 27.85 -18.26
CA ILE A 540 -9.63 26.61 -18.22
C ILE A 540 -10.98 26.86 -17.57
N ILE A 541 -12.07 26.51 -18.25
CA ILE A 541 -13.40 26.41 -17.64
C ILE A 541 -13.60 24.98 -17.13
N VAL A 542 -13.78 24.81 -15.81
CA VAL A 542 -14.01 23.51 -15.18
C VAL A 542 -15.46 23.42 -14.73
N LEU A 543 -16.21 22.49 -15.32
CA LEU A 543 -17.52 22.06 -14.87
C LEU A 543 -17.35 20.89 -13.90
N ARG A 544 -18.06 20.90 -12.77
CA ARG A 544 -18.14 19.79 -11.81
C ARG A 544 -19.58 19.34 -11.66
N ALA A 545 -19.82 18.04 -11.46
CA ALA A 545 -21.17 17.50 -11.28
C ALA A 545 -21.26 16.41 -10.20
N THR A 546 -22.51 16.04 -9.85
CA THR A 546 -22.84 15.03 -8.84
C THR A 546 -22.67 13.58 -9.31
N SER A 547 -22.82 13.31 -10.61
CA SER A 547 -22.50 12.04 -11.26
C SER A 547 -21.79 12.29 -12.61
N ALA A 548 -21.42 11.22 -13.32
CA ALA A 548 -20.77 11.35 -14.61
C ALA A 548 -21.62 12.18 -15.61
N MET A 549 -20.96 13.01 -16.41
CA MET A 549 -21.60 13.85 -17.43
C MET A 549 -21.45 13.24 -18.83
N GLU A 550 -22.56 12.76 -19.41
CA GLU A 550 -22.65 12.46 -20.84
C GLU A 550 -22.60 13.80 -21.62
N CYS A 551 -21.51 14.08 -22.35
CA CYS A 551 -21.29 15.39 -23.01
C CYS A 551 -21.03 15.24 -24.51
N GLN A 552 -21.67 16.10 -25.32
CA GLN A 552 -21.37 16.31 -26.74
C GLN A 552 -20.95 17.75 -26.99
N GLU A 553 -19.69 17.94 -27.41
CA GLU A 553 -19.11 19.25 -27.76
C GLU A 553 -19.31 19.62 -29.23
N SER A 554 -19.54 20.92 -29.50
CA SER A 554 -19.57 21.49 -30.83
C SER A 554 -19.05 22.94 -30.84
N PHE A 555 -18.68 23.44 -32.02
CA PHE A 555 -18.21 24.82 -32.19
C PHE A 555 -18.85 25.45 -33.43
N SER A 556 -19.57 26.54 -33.22
CA SER A 556 -20.20 27.34 -34.28
C SER A 556 -20.28 28.80 -33.85
N ASP A 557 -20.29 29.73 -34.81
CA ASP A 557 -20.40 31.18 -34.56
C ASP A 557 -19.39 31.74 -33.53
N GLY A 558 -18.19 31.15 -33.48
CA GLY A 558 -17.11 31.49 -32.54
C GLY A 558 -17.31 30.97 -31.11
N LYS A 559 -18.32 30.13 -30.84
CA LYS A 559 -18.72 29.69 -29.50
C LYS A 559 -18.55 28.19 -29.32
N ILE A 560 -18.04 27.79 -28.17
CA ILE A 560 -17.94 26.38 -27.77
C ILE A 560 -19.24 26.03 -27.06
N THR A 561 -19.93 24.99 -27.51
CA THR A 561 -21.19 24.53 -26.91
C THR A 561 -21.03 23.10 -26.44
N LEU A 562 -21.26 22.87 -25.14
CA LEU A 562 -21.32 21.55 -24.52
C LEU A 562 -22.79 21.23 -24.24
N ASN A 563 -23.27 20.12 -24.80
CA ASN A 563 -24.61 19.61 -24.53
C ASN A 563 -24.46 18.43 -23.56
N LEU A 564 -24.90 18.62 -22.32
CA LEU A 564 -24.79 17.64 -21.24
C LEU A 564 -26.13 16.91 -21.12
N ASN A 565 -26.16 15.63 -21.49
CA ASN A 565 -27.36 14.80 -21.40
C ASN A 565 -27.60 14.37 -19.95
N LYS A 566 -28.87 14.19 -19.56
CA LYS A 566 -29.30 13.74 -18.23
C LYS A 566 -28.60 14.50 -17.09
N THR A 567 -28.39 15.78 -17.32
CA THR A 567 -27.66 16.70 -16.45
C THR A 567 -28.51 17.95 -16.28
N GLY A 568 -28.75 18.37 -15.05
CA GLY A 568 -29.44 19.61 -14.68
C GLY A 568 -28.50 20.68 -14.14
N GLN A 569 -29.01 21.90 -14.02
CA GLN A 569 -28.22 23.08 -13.62
C GLN A 569 -27.74 23.02 -12.15
N GLY A 570 -28.41 22.27 -11.29
CA GLY A 570 -27.96 22.01 -9.91
C GLY A 570 -27.87 23.27 -9.04
N ILE A 571 -26.64 23.71 -8.76
CA ILE A 571 -26.33 24.98 -8.06
C ILE A 571 -25.53 25.98 -8.91
N ALA A 572 -25.42 25.73 -10.22
CA ALA A 572 -24.74 26.66 -11.12
C ALA A 572 -25.64 27.87 -11.47
N GLU A 573 -25.02 29.03 -11.70
CA GLU A 573 -25.68 30.27 -12.12
C GLU A 573 -25.98 30.27 -13.62
N ASP A 574 -27.07 30.93 -14.04
CA ASP A 574 -27.51 31.02 -15.44
C ASP A 574 -26.42 31.55 -16.38
N SER A 575 -25.53 32.43 -15.89
CA SER A 575 -24.31 32.77 -16.63
C SER A 575 -23.22 33.38 -15.76
N TYR A 576 -21.99 32.97 -16.05
CA TYR A 576 -20.75 33.50 -15.47
C TYR A 576 -20.07 34.46 -16.46
N LEU A 577 -19.43 35.50 -15.94
CA LEU A 577 -18.61 36.43 -16.71
C LEU A 577 -17.19 36.43 -16.16
N PHE A 578 -16.26 35.92 -16.96
CA PHE A 578 -14.85 35.82 -16.64
C PHE A 578 -14.04 36.80 -17.52
N SER A 579 -12.90 37.24 -17.01
CA SER A 579 -11.91 38.01 -17.78
C SER A 579 -11.16 37.13 -18.80
N GLY A 580 -10.64 37.75 -19.86
CA GLY A 580 -9.72 37.10 -20.80
C GLY A 580 -10.39 36.28 -21.92
N LEU A 581 -9.77 35.16 -22.26
CA LEU A 581 -10.26 34.14 -23.21
C LEU A 581 -11.57 33.51 -22.75
N ALA A 582 -11.76 33.32 -21.44
CA ALA A 582 -12.93 32.67 -20.85
C ALA A 582 -14.26 33.39 -21.19
N GLY A 583 -14.24 34.73 -21.26
CA GLY A 583 -15.37 35.53 -21.70
C GLY A 583 -16.67 35.25 -20.93
N ARG A 584 -17.76 34.98 -21.63
CA ARG A 584 -19.05 34.64 -20.98
C ARG A 584 -19.37 33.17 -21.13
N VAL A 585 -19.64 32.50 -20.01
CA VAL A 585 -20.24 31.15 -20.00
C VAL A 585 -21.72 31.31 -19.66
N SER A 586 -22.62 30.85 -20.51
CA SER A 586 -24.07 30.81 -20.22
C SER A 586 -24.57 29.38 -20.16
N ILE A 587 -25.44 29.11 -19.20
CA ILE A 587 -26.09 27.83 -18.96
C ILE A 587 -27.56 27.95 -19.35
N ASN A 588 -28.09 26.93 -20.02
CA ASN A 588 -29.49 26.88 -20.43
C ASN A 588 -29.99 25.45 -20.19
N GLU A 589 -30.86 25.24 -19.21
CA GLU A 589 -31.49 23.94 -18.98
C GLU A 589 -32.69 23.75 -19.90
N ASN A 590 -32.82 22.57 -20.50
CA ASN A 590 -34.06 22.11 -21.10
C ASN A 590 -34.67 21.03 -20.18
N SER A 591 -35.67 21.44 -19.41
CA SER A 591 -36.37 20.57 -18.46
C SER A 591 -37.31 19.56 -19.13
N GLU A 592 -37.59 19.62 -20.44
CA GLU A 592 -38.40 18.60 -21.14
C GLU A 592 -37.62 17.32 -21.47
N ASN A 593 -36.30 17.44 -21.69
CA ASN A 593 -35.42 16.33 -22.04
C ASN A 593 -34.27 16.11 -21.04
N HIS A 594 -34.28 16.83 -19.92
CA HIS A 594 -33.28 16.82 -18.85
C HIS A 594 -31.84 17.01 -19.38
N SER A 595 -31.64 17.96 -20.28
CA SER A 595 -30.32 18.30 -20.82
C SER A 595 -29.92 19.73 -20.52
N LEU A 596 -28.61 19.96 -20.36
CA LEU A 596 -28.03 21.26 -20.04
C LEU A 596 -27.10 21.72 -21.16
N GLN A 597 -27.37 22.88 -21.75
CA GLN A 597 -26.47 23.49 -22.73
C GLN A 597 -25.59 24.54 -22.06
N VAL A 598 -24.31 24.20 -21.86
CA VAL A 598 -23.27 25.13 -21.41
C VAL A 598 -22.59 25.71 -22.63
N LYS A 599 -22.67 27.04 -22.79
CA LYS A 599 -22.18 27.76 -23.98
C LYS A 599 -21.14 28.79 -23.58
N ILE A 600 -19.90 28.58 -24.01
CA ILE A 600 -18.77 29.48 -23.79
C ILE A 600 -18.69 30.39 -25.01
N THR A 601 -18.79 31.71 -24.76
CA THR A 601 -18.52 32.77 -25.73
C THR A 601 -17.16 33.38 -25.38
N PRO A 602 -16.07 32.88 -26.01
CA PRO A 602 -14.70 33.24 -25.65
C PRO A 602 -14.30 34.65 -26.11
N GLY A 603 -13.21 35.16 -25.54
CA GLY A 603 -12.57 36.40 -25.96
C GLY A 603 -11.85 36.30 -27.31
N SER A 604 -11.56 37.46 -27.92
CA SER A 604 -10.95 37.58 -29.27
C SER A 604 -9.61 36.86 -29.44
N ASN A 605 -8.85 36.71 -28.36
CA ASN A 605 -7.48 36.20 -28.39
C ASN A 605 -7.42 34.65 -28.27
N LEU A 606 -8.57 33.95 -28.31
CA LEU A 606 -8.60 32.49 -28.40
C LEU A 606 -8.00 32.02 -29.73
N ASP A 607 -6.97 31.17 -29.68
CA ASP A 607 -6.44 30.44 -30.84
C ASP A 607 -7.26 29.18 -31.11
N THR A 608 -7.21 28.27 -30.14
CA THR A 608 -7.81 26.95 -30.19
C THR A 608 -8.30 26.54 -28.80
N TRP A 609 -9.05 25.45 -28.72
CA TRP A 609 -9.63 24.93 -27.48
C TRP A 609 -9.59 23.41 -27.45
N GLN A 610 -9.58 22.83 -26.26
CA GLN A 610 -9.68 21.38 -26.09
C GLN A 610 -10.58 21.03 -24.90
N VAL A 611 -11.51 20.10 -25.10
CA VAL A 611 -12.26 19.45 -24.01
C VAL A 611 -11.44 18.26 -23.48
N ASN A 612 -11.32 18.19 -22.15
CA ASN A 612 -10.88 17.01 -21.41
C ASN A 612 -11.99 16.60 -20.42
N ARG A 613 -12.06 15.31 -20.10
CA ARG A 613 -13.06 14.69 -19.21
C ARG A 613 -12.30 13.89 -18.15
N SER A 614 -12.63 14.04 -16.87
CA SER A 614 -12.02 13.21 -15.82
C SER A 614 -12.46 11.75 -15.97
N VAL A 615 -11.64 10.79 -15.51
CA VAL A 615 -11.91 9.35 -15.68
C VAL A 615 -13.18 8.88 -14.96
N ASN A 616 -13.59 9.57 -13.89
CA ASN A 616 -14.86 9.33 -13.20
C ASN A 616 -16.06 10.09 -13.83
N GLY A 617 -15.85 10.86 -14.90
CA GLY A 617 -16.86 11.67 -15.57
C GLY A 617 -17.41 12.86 -14.77
N LEU A 618 -16.99 13.04 -13.52
CA LEU A 618 -17.51 14.08 -12.61
C LEU A 618 -17.03 15.49 -12.97
N LYS A 619 -16.04 15.63 -13.86
CA LYS A 619 -15.49 16.90 -14.30
C LYS A 619 -15.33 16.94 -15.81
N ILE A 620 -15.69 18.09 -16.40
CA ILE A 620 -15.38 18.45 -17.78
C ILE A 620 -14.58 19.74 -17.75
N SER A 621 -13.46 19.77 -18.45
CA SER A 621 -12.58 20.94 -18.51
C SER A 621 -12.43 21.41 -19.95
N VAL A 622 -12.68 22.68 -20.22
CA VAL A 622 -12.46 23.32 -21.51
C VAL A 622 -11.23 24.20 -21.42
N ILE A 623 -10.13 23.75 -22.00
CA ILE A 623 -8.90 24.52 -22.13
C ILE A 623 -9.09 25.51 -23.28
N LEU A 624 -8.74 26.77 -23.02
CA LEU A 624 -8.78 27.88 -23.95
C LEU A 624 -7.34 28.37 -24.15
N VAL A 625 -6.82 28.21 -25.37
CA VAL A 625 -5.42 28.51 -25.71
C VAL A 625 -5.31 29.94 -26.25
N ASN A 626 -4.34 30.69 -25.74
CA ASN A 626 -4.08 32.06 -26.18
C ASN A 626 -3.29 32.07 -27.51
N LYS A 627 -3.68 32.91 -28.48
CA LYS A 627 -2.88 33.19 -29.69
C LYS A 627 -1.44 33.59 -29.35
N GLU A 628 -1.27 34.39 -28.30
CA GLU A 628 0.04 34.92 -27.88
C GLU A 628 0.98 33.85 -27.28
N VAL A 629 0.48 32.64 -27.00
CA VAL A 629 1.31 31.47 -26.64
C VAL A 629 1.82 30.75 -27.87
N VAL A 630 1.05 30.71 -28.96
CA VAL A 630 1.43 30.01 -30.20
C VAL A 630 2.51 30.76 -30.98
N GLU A 631 2.52 32.10 -30.89
CA GLU A 631 3.59 32.94 -31.47
C GLU A 631 4.88 32.92 -30.62
N LYS A 632 4.84 32.36 -29.41
CA LYS A 632 5.98 32.20 -28.48
C LYS A 632 6.36 30.73 -28.31
N GLU A 633 6.75 30.10 -29.42
CA GLU A 633 7.66 28.93 -29.35
C GLU A 633 8.87 29.28 -28.46
N PRO A 634 9.48 28.32 -27.73
CA PRO A 634 10.53 28.58 -26.75
C PRO A 634 11.87 28.97 -27.40
N THR A 635 11.94 30.21 -27.90
CA THR A 635 13.18 30.87 -28.31
C THR A 635 14.09 31.07 -27.09
N ASN A 636 15.40 30.86 -27.26
CA ASN A 636 16.36 31.06 -26.17
C ASN A 636 16.28 32.51 -25.65
N ASN A 637 15.91 32.70 -24.39
CA ASN A 637 15.69 34.03 -23.80
C ASN A 637 17.01 34.82 -23.70
N GLU A 638 17.14 35.91 -24.46
CA GLU A 638 18.29 36.82 -24.40
C GLU A 638 18.38 37.60 -23.05
N ASP A 639 17.36 37.50 -22.21
CA ASP A 639 17.29 38.04 -20.83
C ASP A 639 18.02 37.16 -19.79
N GLY A 640 18.44 35.94 -20.14
CA GLY A 640 19.26 35.08 -19.26
C GLY A 640 18.52 34.44 -18.07
N SER A 641 17.23 34.73 -17.86
CA SER A 641 16.35 34.06 -16.89
C SER A 641 15.83 32.70 -17.40
N ASP A 642 16.73 31.81 -17.80
CA ASP A 642 16.42 30.53 -18.48
C ASP A 642 15.92 29.41 -17.55
N SER A 643 14.66 29.51 -17.09
CA SER A 643 13.99 28.42 -16.35
C SER A 643 13.28 27.44 -17.29
N LYS A 644 14.07 26.63 -18.00
CA LYS A 644 13.54 25.54 -18.86
C LYS A 644 12.67 24.57 -18.07
N VAL A 645 11.50 24.25 -18.63
CA VAL A 645 10.59 23.21 -18.10
C VAL A 645 11.38 21.92 -17.88
N THR A 646 11.35 21.44 -16.63
CA THR A 646 12.12 20.30 -16.16
C THR A 646 11.23 19.05 -16.14
N ILE A 647 11.54 18.10 -17.02
CA ILE A 647 10.80 16.85 -17.20
C ILE A 647 11.56 15.73 -16.49
N MET A 648 10.90 14.98 -15.60
CA MET A 648 11.45 13.70 -15.13
C MET A 648 10.88 12.55 -15.96
N LEU A 649 11.75 11.78 -16.61
CA LEU A 649 11.41 10.48 -17.20
C LEU A 649 11.88 9.36 -16.27
N ASP A 650 11.03 8.35 -16.07
CA ASP A 650 11.31 7.23 -15.18
C ASP A 650 11.19 5.89 -15.91
N PRO A 651 12.28 5.36 -16.51
CA PRO A 651 12.30 4.00 -17.03
C PRO A 651 12.15 3.00 -15.88
N GLY A 652 11.03 2.28 -15.86
CA GLY A 652 10.72 1.28 -14.83
C GLY A 652 11.83 0.28 -14.60
N HIS A 653 11.91 -0.29 -13.39
CA HIS A 653 12.86 -1.36 -13.03
C HIS A 653 14.34 -0.95 -13.24
N GLY A 654 15.24 -1.91 -13.48
CA GLY A 654 16.67 -1.67 -13.74
C GLY A 654 17.59 -2.53 -12.87
N GLY A 655 18.74 -2.91 -13.43
CA GLY A 655 19.78 -3.69 -12.76
C GLY A 655 19.28 -5.05 -12.31
N ARG A 656 19.20 -5.24 -10.98
CA ARG A 656 18.70 -6.47 -10.34
C ARG A 656 17.19 -6.67 -10.47
N ASP A 657 16.46 -5.61 -10.76
CA ASP A 657 15.03 -5.66 -11.05
C ASP A 657 14.86 -5.72 -12.56
N THR A 658 14.41 -6.87 -13.08
CA THR A 658 14.18 -7.07 -14.51
C THR A 658 12.89 -6.43 -15.01
N GLY A 659 11.99 -6.08 -14.09
CA GLY A 659 10.57 -6.01 -14.40
C GLY A 659 10.05 -7.34 -14.95
N SER A 660 8.95 -7.24 -15.68
CA SER A 660 8.32 -8.37 -16.35
C SER A 660 9.21 -8.98 -17.43
N ILE A 661 9.04 -10.28 -17.66
CA ILE A 661 9.78 -11.03 -18.66
C ILE A 661 8.78 -11.64 -19.65
N SER A 662 9.05 -11.44 -20.94
CA SER A 662 8.31 -12.09 -22.03
C SER A 662 8.21 -13.61 -21.84
N LYS A 663 7.11 -14.22 -22.32
CA LYS A 663 6.88 -15.68 -22.20
C LYS A 663 7.99 -16.52 -22.88
N SER A 664 8.62 -16.00 -23.94
CA SER A 664 9.80 -16.58 -24.60
C SER A 664 11.09 -16.46 -23.79
N ARG A 665 11.11 -15.63 -22.75
CA ARG A 665 12.27 -15.28 -21.91
C ARG A 665 13.44 -14.64 -22.67
N THR A 666 13.14 -13.97 -23.79
CA THR A 666 14.12 -13.30 -24.67
C THR A 666 14.13 -11.78 -24.54
N LEU A 667 13.08 -11.20 -23.94
CA LEU A 667 12.89 -9.76 -23.75
C LEU A 667 12.52 -9.48 -22.29
N TYR A 668 13.19 -8.50 -21.69
CA TYR A 668 12.95 -8.00 -20.34
C TYR A 668 12.37 -6.58 -20.41
N GLU A 669 11.41 -6.28 -19.54
CA GLU A 669 10.78 -4.96 -19.47
C GLU A 669 11.80 -3.85 -19.25
N LYS A 670 12.74 -4.03 -18.31
CA LYS A 670 13.75 -3.02 -17.97
C LYS A 670 14.60 -2.53 -19.16
N ASP A 671 14.81 -3.36 -20.17
CA ASP A 671 15.63 -3.04 -21.35
C ASP A 671 14.81 -2.24 -22.37
N VAL A 672 13.56 -2.66 -22.57
CA VAL A 672 12.59 -2.01 -23.46
C VAL A 672 12.28 -0.58 -22.98
N VAL A 673 11.94 -0.43 -21.70
CA VAL A 673 11.54 0.87 -21.14
C VAL A 673 12.72 1.84 -21.05
N LEU A 674 13.95 1.34 -20.88
CA LEU A 674 15.17 2.15 -20.97
C LEU A 674 15.37 2.66 -22.41
N SER A 675 15.26 1.78 -23.41
CA SER A 675 15.37 2.17 -24.82
C SER A 675 14.32 3.22 -25.23
N ILE A 676 13.07 3.04 -24.77
CA ILE A 676 11.99 4.03 -24.99
C ILE A 676 12.27 5.34 -24.26
N GLY A 677 12.68 5.29 -22.99
CA GLY A 677 12.98 6.47 -22.18
C GLY A 677 14.14 7.30 -22.70
N LEU A 678 15.23 6.66 -23.14
CA LEU A 678 16.38 7.34 -23.75
C LEU A 678 15.98 8.04 -25.07
N LYS A 679 15.21 7.37 -25.93
CA LYS A 679 14.68 7.97 -27.16
C LYS A 679 13.73 9.15 -26.87
N ALA A 680 12.90 9.05 -25.82
CA ALA A 680 12.00 10.11 -25.42
C ALA A 680 12.77 11.33 -24.88
N ARG A 681 13.82 11.11 -24.06
CA ARG A 681 14.78 12.15 -23.64
C ARG A 681 15.35 12.86 -24.87
N ASP A 682 15.95 12.13 -25.81
CA ASP A 682 16.65 12.71 -26.95
C ASP A 682 15.74 13.59 -27.83
N ILE A 683 14.44 13.23 -27.94
CA ILE A 683 13.43 14.04 -28.64
C ILE A 683 13.11 15.32 -27.86
N LEU A 684 12.92 15.22 -26.53
CA LEU A 684 12.54 16.34 -25.66
C LEU A 684 13.69 17.34 -25.44
N GLU A 685 14.92 16.86 -25.24
CA GLU A 685 16.11 17.73 -25.16
C GLU A 685 16.37 18.46 -26.47
N LYS A 686 16.18 17.79 -27.62
CA LYS A 686 16.24 18.42 -28.95
C LYS A 686 15.13 19.46 -29.16
N ALA A 687 13.98 19.29 -28.50
CA ALA A 687 12.91 20.29 -28.46
C ALA A 687 13.14 21.40 -27.42
N GLY A 688 14.33 21.47 -26.80
CA GLY A 688 14.77 22.57 -25.94
C GLY A 688 14.50 22.38 -24.45
N TYR A 689 13.76 21.34 -24.06
CA TYR A 689 13.41 21.05 -22.66
C TYR A 689 14.60 20.52 -21.85
N LYS A 690 14.52 20.67 -20.53
CA LYS A 690 15.48 20.06 -19.61
C LYS A 690 14.92 18.71 -19.14
N VAL A 691 15.50 17.62 -19.61
CA VAL A 691 15.13 16.27 -19.14
C VAL A 691 16.06 15.85 -18.01
N ILE A 692 15.51 15.10 -17.07
CA ILE A 692 16.22 14.34 -16.05
C ILE A 692 15.66 12.92 -16.13
N MET A 693 16.52 11.91 -15.97
CA MET A 693 16.09 10.51 -15.90
C MET A 693 16.33 9.96 -14.50
N THR A 694 15.48 9.04 -14.03
CA THR A 694 15.75 8.31 -12.78
C THR A 694 16.93 7.35 -12.94
N ARG A 695 17.06 6.75 -14.14
CA ARG A 695 18.24 6.05 -14.66
C ARG A 695 18.35 6.28 -16.17
N ASP A 696 19.56 6.41 -16.67
CA ASP A 696 19.89 6.40 -18.10
C ASP A 696 20.74 5.18 -18.52
N ASP A 697 20.98 4.25 -17.58
CA ASP A 697 21.63 2.95 -17.78
C ASP A 697 20.84 1.80 -17.10
N ASP A 698 21.48 0.64 -16.96
CA ASP A 698 20.93 -0.55 -16.27
C ASP A 698 21.14 -0.53 -14.74
N THR A 699 21.07 0.63 -14.10
CA THR A 699 21.12 0.77 -12.64
C THR A 699 19.76 0.51 -11.98
N TYR A 700 19.74 -0.13 -10.82
CA TYR A 700 18.54 -0.26 -9.99
C TYR A 700 18.27 1.03 -9.20
N VAL A 701 17.04 1.55 -9.29
CA VAL A 701 16.57 2.73 -8.55
C VAL A 701 15.33 2.37 -7.72
N GLY A 702 15.30 2.78 -6.45
CA GLY A 702 14.22 2.44 -5.51
C GLY A 702 12.86 3.06 -5.84
N LEU A 703 11.76 2.41 -5.46
CA LEU A 703 10.40 2.87 -5.81
C LEU A 703 10.06 4.25 -5.23
N SER A 704 10.46 4.55 -3.99
CA SER A 704 10.31 5.89 -3.39
C SER A 704 11.47 6.84 -3.72
N GLU A 705 12.57 6.33 -4.30
CA GLU A 705 13.71 7.14 -4.75
C GLU A 705 13.36 7.89 -6.04
N ARG A 706 12.70 7.22 -7.00
CA ARG A 706 12.22 7.80 -8.27
C ARG A 706 11.41 9.11 -8.09
N PRO A 707 10.33 9.15 -7.28
CA PRO A 707 9.61 10.40 -7.00
C PRO A 707 10.43 11.36 -6.12
N ALA A 708 11.27 10.87 -5.21
CA ALA A 708 12.15 11.74 -4.43
C ALA A 708 13.16 12.50 -5.29
N MET A 709 13.72 11.88 -6.34
CA MET A 709 14.56 12.54 -7.35
C MET A 709 13.78 13.65 -8.05
N ALA A 710 12.55 13.38 -8.49
CA ALA A 710 11.69 14.35 -9.16
C ALA A 710 11.34 15.55 -8.25
N ASN A 711 11.00 15.28 -6.99
CA ASN A 711 10.69 16.27 -5.97
C ASN A 711 11.91 17.15 -5.64
N LYS A 712 13.10 16.52 -5.50
CA LYS A 712 14.38 17.18 -5.23
C LYS A 712 14.85 18.05 -6.40
N ALA A 713 14.63 17.59 -7.63
CA ALA A 713 14.88 18.34 -8.85
C ALA A 713 13.86 19.47 -9.12
N LYS A 714 12.71 19.46 -8.43
CA LYS A 714 11.53 20.29 -8.72
C LYS A 714 11.09 20.17 -10.18
N ALA A 715 10.97 18.93 -10.67
CA ALA A 715 10.43 18.69 -12.01
C ALA A 715 8.98 19.22 -12.12
N ASP A 716 8.65 19.83 -13.25
CA ASP A 716 7.31 20.37 -13.56
C ASP A 716 6.33 19.25 -13.94
N LEU A 717 6.84 18.12 -14.42
CA LEU A 717 6.08 16.89 -14.68
C LEU A 717 6.95 15.63 -14.54
N PHE A 718 6.29 14.50 -14.29
CA PHE A 718 6.89 13.17 -14.12
C PHE A 718 6.18 12.14 -15.00
N VAL A 719 6.92 11.37 -15.81
CA VAL A 719 6.36 10.29 -16.62
C VAL A 719 7.18 9.01 -16.44
N SER A 720 6.55 8.00 -15.84
CA SER A 720 7.10 6.65 -15.71
C SER A 720 6.71 5.78 -16.91
N ILE A 721 7.58 4.85 -17.29
CA ILE A 721 7.50 4.07 -18.54
C ILE A 721 7.65 2.59 -18.21
N HIS A 722 6.63 1.80 -18.54
CA HIS A 722 6.47 0.38 -18.18
C HIS A 722 5.89 -0.46 -19.34
N CYS A 723 5.83 -1.78 -19.16
CA CYS A 723 5.15 -2.71 -20.06
C CYS A 723 4.22 -3.67 -19.29
N ASP A 724 2.92 -3.61 -19.58
CA ASP A 724 1.88 -4.35 -18.84
C ASP A 724 2.12 -5.88 -18.91
N SER A 725 1.68 -6.60 -17.88
CA SER A 725 2.04 -8.00 -17.70
C SER A 725 1.08 -8.74 -16.79
N VAL A 726 0.52 -9.83 -17.30
CA VAL A 726 -0.41 -10.70 -16.58
C VAL A 726 -0.14 -12.18 -16.88
N GLU A 727 -0.71 -13.08 -16.08
CA GLU A 727 -0.49 -14.52 -16.23
C GLU A 727 -1.01 -15.05 -17.58
N SER A 728 -2.15 -14.54 -18.04
CA SER A 728 -2.71 -14.84 -19.37
C SER A 728 -1.93 -14.15 -20.50
N THR A 729 -1.94 -14.77 -21.68
CA THR A 729 -1.37 -14.21 -22.92
C THR A 729 -2.34 -13.32 -23.70
N GLU A 730 -3.65 -13.43 -23.45
CA GLU A 730 -4.68 -12.77 -24.26
C GLU A 730 -4.78 -11.25 -24.06
N PRO A 731 -4.59 -10.69 -22.85
CA PRO A 731 -4.62 -9.25 -22.65
C PRO A 731 -3.50 -8.54 -23.39
N HIS A 732 -3.88 -7.47 -24.07
CA HIS A 732 -3.04 -6.65 -24.94
C HIS A 732 -3.56 -5.21 -24.93
N GLY A 733 -2.79 -4.27 -25.48
CA GLY A 733 -3.13 -2.84 -25.57
C GLY A 733 -2.33 -1.92 -24.65
N THR A 734 -2.52 -0.60 -24.82
CA THR A 734 -1.86 0.44 -24.01
C THR A 734 -2.76 0.90 -22.87
N THR A 735 -2.21 1.03 -21.66
CA THR A 735 -2.88 1.65 -20.50
C THR A 735 -2.07 2.86 -20.02
N THR A 736 -2.71 3.94 -19.58
CA THR A 736 -2.00 5.04 -18.90
C THR A 736 -2.63 5.33 -17.55
N PHE A 737 -1.80 5.42 -16.52
CA PHE A 737 -2.21 5.62 -15.13
C PHE A 737 -1.83 6.99 -14.60
N TYR A 738 -2.66 7.53 -13.71
CA TYR A 738 -2.34 8.64 -12.82
C TYR A 738 -2.80 8.31 -11.39
N TYR A 739 -2.56 9.19 -10.42
CA TYR A 739 -3.12 9.03 -9.08
C TYR A 739 -3.49 10.37 -8.45
N ALA A 740 -4.76 10.51 -8.05
CA ALA A 740 -5.30 11.69 -7.39
C ALA A 740 -6.64 11.34 -6.71
N PRO A 741 -6.61 10.60 -5.58
CA PRO A 741 -7.82 10.16 -4.89
C PRO A 741 -8.43 11.29 -4.05
N GLU A 742 -9.75 11.30 -3.90
CA GLU A 742 -10.48 12.31 -3.11
C GLU A 742 -10.11 12.33 -1.63
N SER A 743 -9.58 11.22 -1.10
CA SER A 743 -9.05 11.12 0.26
C SER A 743 -7.71 11.84 0.48
N ASN A 744 -7.00 12.25 -0.58
CA ASN A 744 -5.76 13.01 -0.49
C ASN A 744 -5.95 14.37 -1.17
N GLN A 745 -6.28 15.40 -0.38
CA GLN A 745 -6.59 16.75 -0.88
C GLN A 745 -5.44 17.34 -1.72
N THR A 746 -4.18 17.10 -1.35
CA THR A 746 -2.99 17.61 -2.08
C THR A 746 -2.87 17.01 -3.48
N LEU A 747 -3.08 15.70 -3.62
CA LEU A 747 -3.08 15.05 -4.93
C LEU A 747 -4.36 15.33 -5.71
N TYR A 748 -5.52 15.42 -5.04
CA TYR A 748 -6.80 15.74 -5.67
C TYR A 748 -6.86 17.17 -6.24
N ALA A 749 -6.14 18.12 -5.62
CA ALA A 749 -5.92 19.46 -6.18
C ALA A 749 -5.15 19.43 -7.53
N GLN A 750 -4.45 18.32 -7.83
CA GLN A 750 -3.77 18.06 -9.11
C GLN A 750 -4.52 17.06 -10.00
N GLU A 751 -5.72 16.60 -9.63
CA GLU A 751 -6.44 15.53 -10.34
C GLU A 751 -6.66 15.85 -11.82
N TYR A 752 -6.95 17.12 -12.12
CA TYR A 752 -7.12 17.60 -13.48
C TYR A 752 -5.78 17.58 -14.27
N GLN A 753 -4.71 18.13 -13.71
CA GLN A 753 -3.39 18.19 -14.35
C GLN A 753 -2.85 16.77 -14.62
N ARG A 754 -3.08 15.86 -13.67
CA ARG A 754 -2.63 14.46 -13.73
C ARG A 754 -3.45 13.62 -14.72
N SER A 755 -4.78 13.79 -14.73
CA SER A 755 -5.64 13.12 -15.71
C SER A 755 -5.43 13.65 -17.13
N LEU A 756 -5.20 14.96 -17.32
CA LEU A 756 -4.84 15.54 -18.62
C LEU A 756 -3.51 15.00 -19.15
N LEU A 757 -2.46 14.96 -18.33
CA LEU A 757 -1.16 14.40 -18.75
C LEU A 757 -1.32 12.95 -19.21
N ALA A 758 -2.05 12.14 -18.46
CA ALA A 758 -2.33 10.75 -18.81
C ALA A 758 -3.21 10.59 -20.07
N ASP A 759 -4.22 11.45 -20.27
CA ASP A 759 -5.08 11.49 -21.46
C ASP A 759 -4.30 11.83 -22.74
N LEU A 760 -3.38 12.79 -22.65
CA LEU A 760 -2.54 13.20 -23.78
C LEU A 760 -1.50 12.12 -24.13
N LEU A 761 -0.90 11.48 -23.14
CA LEU A 761 0.00 10.33 -23.32
C LEU A 761 -0.74 9.14 -23.95
N GLN A 762 -1.90 8.76 -23.41
CA GLN A 762 -2.72 7.66 -23.95
C GLN A 762 -3.09 7.92 -25.42
N LYS A 763 -3.61 9.12 -25.74
CA LYS A 763 -4.00 9.48 -27.11
C LYS A 763 -2.82 9.48 -28.09
N ALA A 764 -1.66 9.98 -27.67
CA ALA A 764 -0.45 9.95 -28.50
C ALA A 764 0.04 8.51 -28.73
N MET A 765 0.03 7.66 -27.69
CA MET A 765 0.41 6.25 -27.80
C MET A 765 -0.49 5.49 -28.77
N LEU A 766 -1.81 5.66 -28.67
CA LEU A 766 -2.76 5.05 -29.62
C LEU A 766 -2.51 5.52 -31.06
N ALA A 767 -2.25 6.82 -31.25
CA ALA A 767 -2.01 7.41 -32.57
C ALA A 767 -0.68 6.99 -33.24
N LYS A 768 0.39 6.72 -32.48
CA LYS A 768 1.68 6.25 -33.05
C LYS A 768 1.80 4.72 -33.10
N CYS A 769 1.33 4.03 -32.07
CA CYS A 769 1.60 2.61 -31.85
C CYS A 769 0.45 1.69 -32.29
N GLY A 770 -0.76 2.22 -32.50
CA GLY A 770 -1.90 1.48 -33.07
C GLY A 770 -2.31 0.25 -32.25
N ARG A 771 -2.33 0.37 -30.92
CA ARG A 771 -2.70 -0.71 -29.99
C ARG A 771 -4.10 -0.53 -29.44
N THR A 772 -4.67 -1.59 -28.85
CA THR A 772 -6.00 -1.56 -28.23
C THR A 772 -6.04 -0.54 -27.09
N ASP A 773 -7.06 0.33 -27.08
CA ASP A 773 -7.26 1.31 -26.00
C ASP A 773 -7.80 0.62 -24.74
N ARG A 774 -7.03 0.70 -23.66
CA ARG A 774 -7.43 0.22 -22.32
C ARG A 774 -7.85 1.36 -21.39
N SER A 775 -7.90 2.58 -21.93
CA SER A 775 -8.27 3.84 -21.31
C SER A 775 -7.35 4.31 -20.18
N VAL A 776 -7.47 5.60 -19.83
CA VAL A 776 -6.79 6.19 -18.68
C VAL A 776 -7.42 5.69 -17.38
N ARG A 777 -6.60 5.41 -16.36
CA ARG A 777 -7.05 4.84 -15.06
C ARG A 777 -6.38 5.55 -13.88
N GLN A 778 -6.98 5.48 -12.70
CA GLN A 778 -6.27 5.78 -11.45
C GLN A 778 -5.72 4.49 -10.83
N ASN A 779 -4.47 4.51 -10.35
CA ASN A 779 -3.91 3.43 -9.54
C ASN A 779 -2.83 3.93 -8.56
N ASN A 780 -2.71 3.28 -7.40
CA ASN A 780 -1.92 3.73 -6.23
C ASN A 780 -0.43 3.36 -6.31
N TYR A 781 0.21 3.56 -7.47
CA TYR A 781 1.64 3.31 -7.64
C TYR A 781 2.48 4.33 -6.85
N ALA A 782 3.56 3.87 -6.19
CA ALA A 782 4.40 4.73 -5.34
C ALA A 782 4.92 5.97 -6.07
N VAL A 783 5.42 5.79 -7.31
CA VAL A 783 5.93 6.87 -8.15
C VAL A 783 4.88 7.96 -8.48
N LEU A 784 3.59 7.64 -8.42
CA LEU A 784 2.47 8.58 -8.63
C LEU A 784 1.94 9.16 -7.31
N ARG A 785 1.98 8.38 -6.22
CA ARG A 785 1.55 8.83 -4.88
C ARG A 785 2.53 9.78 -4.22
N GLU A 786 3.82 9.56 -4.40
CA GLU A 786 4.90 10.26 -3.68
C GLU A 786 5.55 11.39 -4.49
N SER A 787 5.15 11.59 -5.74
CA SER A 787 5.54 12.73 -6.58
C SER A 787 4.67 13.96 -6.29
N ASN A 788 5.29 15.14 -6.22
CA ASN A 788 4.64 16.41 -5.87
C ASN A 788 4.16 17.22 -7.08
N MET A 789 4.54 16.84 -8.29
CA MET A 789 4.16 17.48 -9.56
C MET A 789 3.15 16.61 -10.33
N PRO A 790 2.51 17.12 -11.41
CA PRO A 790 1.70 16.29 -12.30
C PRO A 790 2.47 15.06 -12.82
N SER A 791 1.94 13.87 -12.52
CA SER A 791 2.61 12.60 -12.75
C SER A 791 1.71 11.57 -13.47
N ALA A 792 2.27 10.84 -14.43
CA ALA A 792 1.63 9.71 -15.09
C ALA A 792 2.58 8.50 -15.23
N LEU A 793 2.03 7.31 -15.47
CA LEU A 793 2.75 6.07 -15.79
C LEU A 793 2.13 5.46 -17.04
N VAL A 794 2.95 5.19 -18.06
CA VAL A 794 2.52 4.64 -19.35
C VAL A 794 2.88 3.16 -19.42
N GLU A 795 1.87 2.28 -19.45
CA GLU A 795 2.02 0.89 -19.83
C GLU A 795 1.98 0.78 -21.35
N THR A 796 3.14 0.65 -21.97
CA THR A 796 3.29 0.88 -23.42
C THR A 796 2.57 -0.17 -24.28
N ALA A 797 2.76 -1.45 -23.96
CA ALA A 797 2.03 -2.62 -24.47
C ALA A 797 2.30 -3.83 -23.57
N PHE A 798 1.62 -4.97 -23.79
CA PHE A 798 1.78 -6.16 -22.95
C PHE A 798 3.02 -6.98 -23.30
N ILE A 799 4.00 -7.04 -22.40
CA ILE A 799 5.16 -7.93 -22.58
C ILE A 799 4.81 -9.41 -22.31
N SER A 800 3.68 -9.68 -21.63
CA SER A 800 3.15 -11.06 -21.47
C SER A 800 2.42 -11.59 -22.70
N ASN A 801 2.02 -10.72 -23.65
CA ASN A 801 1.36 -11.09 -24.90
C ASN A 801 2.38 -11.40 -26.01
N ALA A 802 2.12 -12.42 -26.83
CA ALA A 802 3.08 -12.90 -27.82
C ALA A 802 3.23 -12.01 -29.07
N GLU A 803 2.20 -11.26 -29.47
CA GLU A 803 2.28 -10.26 -30.55
C GLU A 803 2.98 -8.99 -30.05
N GLU A 804 2.52 -8.46 -28.91
CA GLU A 804 3.06 -7.22 -28.36
C GLU A 804 4.49 -7.36 -27.85
N ALA A 805 4.91 -8.51 -27.33
CA ALA A 805 6.33 -8.78 -27.05
C ALA A 805 7.20 -8.78 -28.32
N GLN A 806 6.67 -9.23 -29.48
CA GLN A 806 7.40 -9.13 -30.76
C GLN A 806 7.51 -7.68 -31.21
N LEU A 807 6.45 -6.88 -31.07
CA LEU A 807 6.48 -5.44 -31.35
C LEU A 807 7.47 -4.71 -30.43
N LEU A 808 7.38 -4.91 -29.11
CA LEU A 808 8.26 -4.32 -28.08
C LEU A 808 9.74 -4.64 -28.29
N ALA A 809 10.08 -5.77 -28.93
CA ALA A 809 11.44 -6.11 -29.31
C ALA A 809 11.99 -5.29 -30.50
N THR A 810 11.13 -4.62 -31.27
CA THR A 810 11.56 -3.82 -32.44
C THR A 810 11.95 -2.39 -32.08
N THR A 811 13.03 -1.91 -32.71
CA THR A 811 13.43 -0.50 -32.61
C THR A 811 12.37 0.46 -33.18
N ASP A 812 11.57 0.02 -34.15
CA ASP A 812 10.46 0.81 -34.74
C ASP A 812 9.36 1.09 -33.70
N PHE A 813 8.83 0.06 -33.04
CA PHE A 813 7.82 0.24 -31.98
C PHE A 813 8.36 1.07 -30.82
N GLN A 814 9.58 0.78 -30.35
CA GLN A 814 10.22 1.56 -29.28
C GLN A 814 10.40 3.04 -29.66
N THR A 815 10.67 3.33 -30.93
CA THR A 815 10.79 4.72 -31.43
C THR A 815 9.42 5.38 -31.56
N LYS A 816 8.38 4.66 -31.98
CA LYS A 816 6.99 5.16 -32.01
C LYS A 816 6.44 5.46 -30.62
N ALA A 817 6.71 4.59 -29.64
CA ALA A 817 6.36 4.80 -28.24
C ALA A 817 7.09 6.02 -27.65
N ALA A 818 8.39 6.16 -27.93
CA ALA A 818 9.15 7.34 -27.51
C ALA A 818 8.64 8.65 -28.13
N GLN A 819 8.29 8.63 -29.42
CA GLN A 819 7.66 9.76 -30.11
C GLN A 819 6.28 10.10 -29.52
N ALA A 820 5.47 9.10 -29.18
CA ALA A 820 4.18 9.30 -28.53
C ALA A 820 4.32 9.93 -27.14
N ILE A 821 5.23 9.42 -26.31
CA ILE A 821 5.50 9.95 -24.97
C ILE A 821 5.98 11.40 -25.06
N ALA A 822 6.91 11.70 -25.97
CA ALA A 822 7.38 13.06 -26.21
C ALA A 822 6.24 13.99 -26.71
N GLU A 823 5.43 13.57 -27.69
CA GLU A 823 4.32 14.36 -28.23
C GLU A 823 3.23 14.63 -27.19
N GLY A 824 2.89 13.64 -26.35
CA GLY A 824 1.96 13.77 -25.23
C GLY A 824 2.46 14.78 -24.18
N ILE A 825 3.75 14.72 -23.84
CA ILE A 825 4.42 15.67 -22.94
C ILE A 825 4.45 17.08 -23.55
N GLN A 826 4.90 17.23 -24.79
CA GLN A 826 4.96 18.53 -25.49
C GLN A 826 3.58 19.19 -25.58
N LYS A 827 2.53 18.40 -25.87
CA LYS A 827 1.16 18.88 -25.90
C LYS A 827 0.65 19.24 -24.49
N TYR A 828 1.02 18.49 -23.45
CA TYR A 828 0.71 18.85 -22.07
C TYR A 828 1.34 20.20 -21.69
N ILE A 829 2.64 20.37 -21.97
CA ILE A 829 3.38 21.61 -21.70
C ILE A 829 2.69 22.80 -22.39
N LYS A 830 2.46 22.74 -23.71
CA LYS A 830 1.81 23.80 -24.49
C LYS A 830 0.42 24.20 -23.98
N LEU A 831 -0.30 23.29 -23.33
CA LEU A 831 -1.61 23.57 -22.74
C LEU A 831 -1.50 24.17 -21.33
N MET A 832 -0.52 23.74 -20.52
CA MET A 832 -0.55 23.89 -19.06
C MET A 832 0.54 24.77 -18.43
N LEU A 833 1.69 24.96 -19.09
CA LEU A 833 2.88 25.62 -18.55
C LEU A 833 3.25 26.87 -19.35
#